data_AF-B9SBD4-F1
#
_entry.id   AF-B9SBD4-F1
#
_cell.length_a   1.000
_cell.length_b   1.000
_cell.length_c   1.000
_cell.angle_alpha   90.00
_cell.angle_beta   90.00
_cell.angle_gamma   90.00
#
_symmetry.space_group_name_H-M   'P 1'
#
loop_
_entity.id
_entity.type
_entity.pdbx_description
1 polymer ?
#
loop_
_entity_poly.entity_id
_entity_poly.type
_entity_poly.pdbx_seq_one_letter_code
_entity_poly.pdbx_strand_id
1 'polypeptide(L)'
;MTGDVLPCFDASALVIPDNASCIITVPITLDIASNHGVIVASKNGIQTESYTLSLVDNLLQKPGVEELVKNQALLDDGRTLLDTGIIAVKGKAWEELVMLACSCQPMITELLENRKEMSLYEDLVAAWVPAKHDWLQLQPMGKELVGSLGGQNMFSYCADDLLFLHFGTSSEVLDHLSGASSELVGRRHLCSIPATTASDIAASAVVLSSKIEPGVSIGEDSLIYDSSISGGMQIGSLSVVVGVNVPVDIGGRTEESFRFTLPDRNCLWEVPLVECTERVLVYCGLHDNPKNSLSKDGTFCGKPWKKVLHDLDIEESDLWSSVGSQEKCLWTAKIFPILSYFEMLSLASWLMGLTDQKSKSLLSLWKISPRVSLEELHRSIDFSKMCTGSSNHQADLAAGIAKACINYGMLGRNLSQLCREILQKETSRVKICKDFLDLCPKLQERNSKVLPKSRAYQVQVDLLRACRDEKTACQLEQKVWTAVADETASAVRYGFKEHLLDSPSVPAAAHKNNQVDGHVNQTFCARRVKVELPVRVDFVGGWSDTPPWSLERAGCVLNMAISLEGCLPIGTIIETTERTGLLINDDAGNQLYIDNLTSIAPPFVVDDPFRLVKSALLVTGIIHENILVSMGLQIRTWANVPRGSGLGTSSILAAAVVKGLLQITDGDESNENVARLVLVLEQLMGTGGGWQDQIGGLYPGIKFTTSFPGIPLRLQVIPLLASSQLIIELKQRLLVVFTGQVRLAHQVLQKVVIRYLQRDNLLVSSVKRLAELAKIGREALMNCEIDEIGEIMLEAWRLHQELDPYCSNELVDRLFAFADPYCCGYKLVGAGGGGFALLLAKNANSGKELRHKLEECSDFNVKVYNWSICLDK
;
A
#
# COMPACT_ATOMS: atom_id res chain seq x y z
N MET A 1 3.86 1.86 -22.17
CA MET A 1 2.71 0.96 -22.04
C MET A 1 2.99 -0.22 -22.95
N THR A 2 3.06 -1.41 -22.38
CA THR A 2 2.97 -2.68 -23.11
C THR A 2 1.57 -2.76 -23.73
N GLY A 3 1.42 -3.20 -24.98
CA GLY A 3 0.16 -3.09 -25.74
C GLY A 3 -1.06 -3.68 -25.04
N ASP A 4 -1.37 -4.95 -25.33
CA ASP A 4 -2.47 -5.75 -24.78
C ASP A 4 -2.00 -6.69 -23.66
N VAL A 5 -0.87 -6.35 -23.02
CA VAL A 5 -0.22 -7.18 -22.00
C VAL A 5 -0.05 -6.37 -20.73
N LEU A 6 -0.31 -6.98 -19.57
CA LEU A 6 0.08 -6.48 -18.26
C LEU A 6 1.17 -7.38 -17.66
N PRO A 7 2.44 -6.94 -17.67
CA PRO A 7 3.50 -7.60 -16.93
C PRO A 7 3.42 -7.23 -15.44
N CYS A 8 3.39 -8.22 -14.56
CA CYS A 8 3.43 -8.03 -13.11
C CYS A 8 4.70 -8.66 -12.53
N PHE A 9 5.62 -7.84 -12.06
CA PHE A 9 6.87 -8.27 -11.43
C PHE A 9 7.42 -7.17 -10.50
N ASP A 10 8.35 -7.54 -9.62
CA ASP A 10 9.06 -6.58 -8.77
C ASP A 10 10.20 -5.90 -9.57
N ALA A 11 9.98 -4.65 -9.95
CA ALA A 11 10.96 -3.87 -10.71
C ALA A 11 12.16 -3.41 -9.85
N SER A 12 12.13 -3.55 -8.52
CA SER A 12 13.23 -3.11 -7.66
C SER A 12 14.48 -3.99 -7.80
N ALA A 13 14.31 -5.25 -8.20
CA ALA A 13 15.39 -6.19 -8.49
C ALA A 13 15.91 -6.09 -9.94
N LEU A 14 15.35 -5.17 -10.75
CA LEU A 14 15.71 -5.05 -12.16
C LEU A 14 17.13 -4.50 -12.33
N VAL A 15 17.96 -5.24 -13.07
CA VAL A 15 19.31 -4.79 -13.43
C VAL A 15 19.37 -4.43 -14.90
N ILE A 16 19.82 -3.20 -15.18
CA ILE A 16 19.87 -2.62 -16.53
C ILE A 16 21.33 -2.25 -16.84
N PRO A 17 21.83 -2.50 -18.07
CA PRO A 17 23.14 -2.04 -18.50
C PRO A 17 23.31 -0.51 -18.42
N ASP A 18 24.51 -0.03 -18.07
CA ASP A 18 24.75 1.40 -17.79
C ASP A 18 24.64 2.33 -19.01
N ASN A 19 24.90 1.84 -20.22
CA ASN A 19 24.97 2.64 -21.44
C ASN A 19 24.27 1.98 -22.65
N ALA A 20 23.22 1.21 -22.43
CA ALA A 20 22.56 0.46 -23.50
C ALA A 20 21.03 0.43 -23.32
N SER A 21 20.35 -0.12 -24.33
CA SER A 21 18.95 -0.51 -24.24
C SER A 21 18.85 -1.94 -23.71
N CYS A 22 17.77 -2.22 -22.99
CA CYS A 22 17.47 -3.52 -22.41
C CYS A 22 16.00 -3.84 -22.61
N ILE A 23 15.71 -5.01 -23.17
CA ILE A 23 14.38 -5.58 -23.25
C ILE A 23 14.13 -6.47 -22.05
N ILE A 24 12.93 -6.39 -21.48
CA ILE A 24 12.51 -7.31 -20.42
C ILE A 24 11.83 -8.50 -21.07
N THR A 25 12.30 -9.70 -20.73
CA THR A 25 11.77 -10.96 -21.25
C THR A 25 11.31 -11.88 -20.13
N VAL A 26 10.47 -12.84 -20.47
CA VAL A 26 10.04 -13.91 -19.57
C VAL A 26 10.06 -15.25 -20.31
N PRO A 27 10.49 -16.35 -19.69
CA PRO A 27 10.43 -17.66 -20.33
C PRO A 27 8.98 -18.14 -20.44
N ILE A 28 8.52 -18.39 -21.67
CA ILE A 28 7.14 -18.79 -21.95
C ILE A 28 7.06 -20.06 -22.81
N THR A 29 5.90 -20.72 -22.78
CA THR A 29 5.60 -21.89 -23.58
C THR A 29 5.40 -21.54 -25.07
N LEU A 30 5.64 -22.54 -25.94
CA LEU A 30 5.68 -22.35 -27.40
C LEU A 30 4.33 -21.94 -28.01
N ASP A 31 3.22 -22.34 -27.40
CA ASP A 31 1.88 -21.97 -27.82
C ASP A 31 1.63 -20.47 -27.66
N ILE A 32 2.05 -19.88 -26.55
CA ILE A 32 2.00 -18.43 -26.34
C ILE A 32 3.00 -17.73 -27.27
N ALA A 33 4.23 -18.23 -27.35
CA ALA A 33 5.27 -17.66 -28.21
C ALA A 33 4.85 -17.51 -29.69
N SER A 34 4.03 -18.43 -30.20
CA SER A 34 3.51 -18.38 -31.58
C SER A 34 2.61 -17.18 -31.88
N ASN A 35 2.07 -16.52 -30.84
CA ASN A 35 1.18 -15.37 -30.96
C ASN A 35 1.85 -14.04 -30.62
N HIS A 36 3.12 -14.05 -30.20
CA HIS A 36 3.83 -12.88 -29.67
C HIS A 36 5.25 -12.73 -30.23
N GLY A 37 5.92 -11.64 -29.87
CA GLY A 37 7.33 -11.41 -30.19
C GLY A 37 8.24 -12.28 -29.33
N VAL A 38 9.27 -12.88 -29.93
CA VAL A 38 10.25 -13.74 -29.26
C VAL A 38 11.65 -13.20 -29.47
N ILE A 39 12.45 -13.21 -28.42
CA ILE A 39 13.83 -12.73 -28.40
C ILE A 39 14.78 -13.91 -28.54
N VAL A 40 15.75 -13.75 -29.44
CA VAL A 40 16.89 -14.66 -29.55
C VAL A 40 18.04 -14.02 -28.79
N ALA A 41 18.31 -14.56 -27.60
CA ALA A 41 19.41 -14.11 -26.75
C ALA A 41 20.71 -14.86 -27.08
N SER A 42 21.83 -14.14 -27.05
CA SER A 42 23.17 -14.72 -27.18
C SER A 42 23.46 -15.67 -26.02
N LYS A 43 24.17 -16.76 -26.33
CA LYS A 43 24.59 -17.78 -25.35
C LYS A 43 25.68 -17.27 -24.39
N ASN A 44 26.35 -16.18 -24.73
CA ASN A 44 27.39 -15.57 -23.90
C ASN A 44 26.83 -14.33 -23.20
N GLY A 45 26.21 -14.54 -22.04
CA GLY A 45 25.66 -13.46 -21.19
C GLY A 45 26.57 -13.11 -20.00
N ILE A 46 26.33 -11.95 -19.40
CA ILE A 46 26.84 -11.62 -18.06
C ILE A 46 25.94 -12.37 -17.07
N GLN A 47 26.45 -13.46 -16.51
CA GLN A 47 25.80 -14.22 -15.44
C GLN A 47 26.39 -13.81 -14.10
N THR A 48 25.52 -13.39 -13.19
CA THR A 48 25.84 -13.27 -11.75
C THR A 48 24.94 -14.24 -10.99
N GLU A 49 25.19 -14.47 -9.69
CA GLU A 49 24.36 -15.38 -8.87
C GLU A 49 22.86 -14.98 -8.82
N SER A 50 22.50 -13.74 -9.20
CA SER A 50 21.14 -13.19 -9.06
C SER A 50 20.42 -12.79 -10.35
N TYR A 51 21.10 -12.67 -11.51
CA TYR A 51 20.44 -12.33 -12.79
C TYR A 51 21.32 -12.65 -14.01
N THR A 52 20.66 -12.76 -15.18
CA THR A 52 21.32 -12.98 -16.49
C THR A 52 21.01 -11.83 -17.46
N LEU A 53 22.05 -11.16 -17.95
CA LEU A 53 21.96 -10.18 -19.04
C LEU A 53 22.62 -10.74 -20.30
N SER A 54 21.85 -10.88 -21.38
CA SER A 54 22.35 -11.43 -22.65
C SER A 54 22.18 -10.44 -23.80
N LEU A 55 23.11 -10.41 -24.75
CA LEU A 55 22.93 -9.61 -25.97
C LEU A 55 21.73 -10.16 -26.78
N VAL A 56 20.95 -9.28 -27.40
CA VAL A 56 19.87 -9.68 -28.32
C VAL A 56 20.45 -9.89 -29.72
N ASP A 57 20.54 -11.14 -30.15
CA ASP A 57 21.06 -11.50 -31.47
C ASP A 57 19.99 -11.32 -32.57
N ASN A 58 18.72 -11.58 -32.25
CA ASN A 58 17.61 -11.46 -33.21
C ASN A 58 16.26 -11.27 -32.53
N LEU A 59 15.28 -10.80 -33.29
CA LEU A 59 13.86 -10.66 -32.90
C LEU A 59 13.01 -11.52 -33.84
N LEU A 60 12.03 -12.23 -33.34
CA LEU A 60 11.11 -13.03 -34.15
C LEU A 60 9.67 -12.60 -33.85
N GLN A 61 8.83 -12.43 -34.86
CA GLN A 61 7.45 -11.97 -34.67
C GLN A 61 6.49 -13.09 -35.01
N LYS A 62 5.76 -13.57 -33.99
CA LYS A 62 4.79 -14.68 -34.11
C LYS A 62 5.40 -15.91 -34.81
N PRO A 63 6.59 -16.38 -34.37
CA PRO A 63 7.30 -17.42 -35.08
C PRO A 63 6.61 -18.78 -34.98
N GLY A 64 6.70 -19.57 -36.05
CA GLY A 64 6.38 -20.99 -35.99
C GLY A 64 7.46 -21.78 -35.24
N VAL A 65 7.12 -23.01 -34.81
CA VAL A 65 8.07 -23.90 -34.12
C VAL A 65 9.34 -24.16 -34.93
N GLU A 66 9.22 -24.33 -36.25
CA GLU A 66 10.38 -24.51 -37.13
C GLU A 66 11.30 -23.29 -37.17
N GLU A 67 10.72 -22.09 -37.11
CA GLU A 67 11.47 -20.83 -37.10
C GLU A 67 12.21 -20.62 -35.78
N LEU A 68 11.57 -20.98 -34.66
CA LEU A 68 12.19 -20.97 -33.33
C LEU A 68 13.43 -21.88 -33.28
N VAL A 69 13.30 -23.11 -33.78
CA VAL A 69 14.41 -24.08 -33.84
C VAL A 69 15.53 -23.56 -34.75
N LYS A 70 15.18 -23.09 -35.95
CA LYS A 70 16.15 -22.60 -36.94
C LYS A 70 16.99 -21.43 -36.41
N ASN A 71 16.37 -20.53 -35.65
CA ASN A 71 17.02 -19.36 -35.08
C ASN A 71 17.63 -19.62 -33.69
N GLN A 72 17.61 -20.86 -33.19
CA GLN A 72 18.11 -21.22 -31.85
C GLN A 72 17.46 -20.40 -30.72
N ALA A 73 16.15 -20.13 -30.83
CA ALA A 73 15.39 -19.35 -29.86
C ALA A 73 14.90 -20.15 -28.64
N LEU A 74 15.17 -21.46 -28.61
CA LEU A 74 14.75 -22.37 -27.54
C LEU A 74 15.78 -22.39 -26.41
N LEU A 75 15.29 -22.24 -25.17
CA LEU A 75 16.04 -22.43 -23.95
C LEU A 75 16.23 -23.92 -23.64
N ASP A 76 17.13 -24.23 -22.70
CA ASP A 76 17.47 -25.62 -22.31
C ASP A 76 16.27 -26.39 -21.74
N ASP A 77 15.27 -25.70 -21.20
CA ASP A 77 14.03 -26.26 -20.66
C ASP A 77 12.91 -26.38 -21.71
N GLY A 78 13.17 -26.01 -22.96
CA GLY A 78 12.22 -26.05 -24.08
C GLY A 78 11.30 -24.83 -24.19
N ARG A 79 11.44 -23.82 -23.33
CA ARG A 79 10.72 -22.53 -23.43
C ARG A 79 11.43 -21.55 -24.36
N THR A 80 10.82 -20.38 -24.56
CA THR A 80 11.38 -19.26 -25.34
C THR A 80 11.32 -17.96 -24.55
N LEU A 81 12.18 -17.00 -24.87
CA LEU A 81 12.16 -15.68 -24.25
C LEU A 81 11.14 -14.78 -24.95
N LEU A 82 10.03 -14.50 -24.28
CA LEU A 82 8.97 -13.65 -24.76
C LEU A 82 9.35 -12.18 -24.65
N ASP A 83 9.09 -11.39 -25.68
CA ASP A 83 9.13 -9.93 -25.60
C ASP A 83 7.92 -9.42 -24.81
N THR A 84 8.17 -8.81 -23.65
CA THR A 84 7.10 -8.27 -22.78
C THR A 84 6.54 -6.94 -23.24
N GLY A 85 7.18 -6.26 -24.21
CA GLY A 85 6.84 -4.89 -24.61
C GLY A 85 7.50 -3.81 -23.74
N ILE A 86 8.36 -4.19 -22.79
CA ILE A 86 9.07 -3.25 -21.92
C ILE A 86 10.51 -3.11 -22.39
N ILE A 87 10.90 -1.86 -22.64
CA ILE A 87 12.29 -1.46 -22.82
C ILE A 87 12.74 -0.52 -21.70
N ALA A 88 13.94 -0.75 -21.18
CA ALA A 88 14.67 0.15 -20.32
C ALA A 88 15.89 0.68 -21.06
N VAL A 89 16.16 1.98 -20.98
CA VAL A 89 17.27 2.61 -21.70
C VAL A 89 18.03 3.52 -20.75
N LYS A 90 19.36 3.39 -20.71
CA LYS A 90 20.22 4.14 -19.79
C LYS A 90 21.48 4.67 -20.50
N GLY A 91 22.01 5.77 -19.99
CA GLY A 91 23.26 6.36 -20.47
C GLY A 91 23.18 6.82 -21.93
N LYS A 92 24.20 6.48 -22.72
CA LYS A 92 24.32 6.96 -24.12
C LYS A 92 23.13 6.58 -25.02
N ALA A 93 22.58 5.37 -24.87
CA ALA A 93 21.41 4.96 -25.63
C ALA A 93 20.17 5.83 -25.33
N TRP A 94 20.04 6.32 -24.10
CA TRP A 94 18.96 7.24 -23.71
C TRP A 94 19.17 8.62 -24.32
N GLU A 95 20.40 9.13 -24.30
CA GLU A 95 20.75 10.41 -24.94
C GLU A 95 20.42 10.40 -26.44
N GLU A 96 20.79 9.34 -27.15
CA GLU A 96 20.50 9.18 -28.58
C GLU A 96 19.00 9.09 -28.87
N LEU A 97 18.24 8.36 -28.03
CA LEU A 97 16.78 8.30 -28.13
C LEU A 97 16.11 9.67 -27.91
N VAL A 98 16.57 10.43 -26.92
CA VAL A 98 16.08 11.80 -26.66
C VAL A 98 16.42 12.74 -27.81
N MET A 99 17.63 12.63 -28.38
CA MET A 99 18.04 13.43 -29.54
C MET A 99 17.19 13.13 -30.77
N LEU A 100 16.86 11.86 -31.01
CA LEU A 100 15.91 11.47 -32.06
C LEU A 100 14.52 12.06 -31.78
N ALA A 101 14.01 11.94 -30.56
CA ALA A 101 12.70 12.48 -30.19
C ALA A 101 12.60 14.00 -30.37
N CYS A 102 13.69 14.74 -30.11
CA CYS A 102 13.75 16.18 -30.35
C CYS A 102 13.78 16.57 -31.84
N SER A 103 14.22 15.66 -32.73
CA SER A 103 14.42 15.94 -34.16
C SER A 103 13.41 15.25 -35.08
N CYS A 104 12.51 14.42 -34.56
CA CYS A 104 11.59 13.58 -35.36
C CYS A 104 10.34 14.30 -35.90
N GLN A 105 10.09 15.58 -35.58
CA GLN A 105 8.87 16.28 -36.02
C GLN A 105 8.65 16.28 -37.55
N PRO A 106 9.68 16.49 -38.40
CA PRO A 106 9.51 16.39 -39.86
C PRO A 106 9.16 14.97 -40.31
N MET A 107 9.76 13.96 -39.66
CA MET A 107 9.52 12.54 -39.93
C MET A 107 8.06 12.14 -39.65
N ILE A 108 7.55 12.57 -38.49
CA ILE A 108 6.15 12.32 -38.11
C ILE A 108 5.20 13.00 -39.10
N THR A 109 5.51 14.23 -39.52
CA THR A 109 4.69 14.96 -40.48
C THR A 109 4.61 14.21 -41.82
N GLU A 110 5.74 13.70 -42.31
CA GLU A 110 5.80 12.90 -43.56
C GLU A 110 4.98 11.60 -43.45
N LEU A 111 5.03 10.90 -42.31
CA LEU A 111 4.24 9.69 -42.08
C LEU A 111 2.74 9.97 -42.15
N LEU A 112 2.29 11.06 -41.52
CA LEU A 112 0.90 11.48 -41.49
C LEU A 112 0.41 11.92 -42.88
N GLU A 113 1.21 12.69 -43.61
CA GLU A 113 0.89 13.15 -44.96
C GLU A 113 0.76 11.98 -45.94
N ASN A 114 1.66 11.00 -45.84
CA ASN A 114 1.68 9.83 -46.72
C ASN A 114 0.76 8.69 -46.24
N ARG A 115 0.11 8.84 -45.08
CA ARG A 115 -0.73 7.80 -44.44
C ARG A 115 -0.03 6.45 -44.34
N LYS A 116 1.28 6.46 -44.04
CA LYS A 116 2.07 5.25 -43.81
C LYS A 116 1.93 4.83 -42.36
N GLU A 117 1.71 3.55 -42.12
CA GLU A 117 1.69 2.96 -40.78
C GLU A 117 3.12 2.61 -40.34
N MET A 118 3.41 2.81 -39.05
CA MET A 118 4.70 2.51 -38.43
C MET A 118 4.43 1.82 -37.09
N SER A 119 5.20 0.77 -36.80
CA SER A 119 5.12 0.07 -35.52
C SER A 119 6.17 0.67 -34.58
N LEU A 120 5.79 1.74 -33.86
CA LEU A 120 6.75 2.52 -33.07
C LEU A 120 7.64 1.66 -32.17
N TYR A 121 7.04 0.69 -31.47
CA TYR A 121 7.79 -0.20 -30.58
C TYR A 121 8.73 -1.12 -31.36
N GLU A 122 8.20 -1.88 -32.31
CA GLU A 122 8.99 -2.89 -33.05
C GLU A 122 10.13 -2.24 -33.83
N ASP A 123 9.87 -1.09 -34.46
CA ASP A 123 10.85 -0.38 -35.27
C ASP A 123 11.98 0.24 -34.41
N LEU A 124 11.65 0.72 -33.20
CA LEU A 124 12.66 1.19 -32.23
C LEU A 124 13.54 0.05 -31.71
N VAL A 125 12.92 -1.07 -31.30
CA VAL A 125 13.64 -2.26 -30.82
C VAL A 125 14.54 -2.82 -31.93
N ALA A 126 14.03 -2.90 -33.16
CA ALA A 126 14.79 -3.37 -34.32
C ALA A 126 16.00 -2.49 -34.64
N ALA A 127 15.97 -1.19 -34.32
CA ALA A 127 17.09 -0.29 -34.56
C ALA A 127 18.33 -0.68 -33.71
N TRP A 128 18.12 -1.18 -32.49
CA TRP A 128 19.21 -1.65 -31.60
C TRP A 128 19.64 -3.11 -31.83
N VAL A 129 19.03 -3.80 -32.79
CA VAL A 129 19.33 -5.20 -33.12
C VAL A 129 19.88 -5.30 -34.55
N PRO A 130 21.21 -5.42 -34.74
CA PRO A 130 21.84 -5.39 -36.06
C PRO A 130 21.25 -6.39 -37.08
N ALA A 131 20.81 -7.57 -36.63
CA ALA A 131 20.18 -8.57 -37.49
C ALA A 131 18.87 -8.09 -38.15
N LYS A 132 18.27 -6.99 -37.68
CA LYS A 132 17.04 -6.41 -38.21
C LYS A 132 17.24 -5.17 -39.08
N HIS A 133 18.47 -4.67 -39.23
CA HIS A 133 18.72 -3.44 -39.98
C HIS A 133 18.29 -3.52 -41.45
N ASP A 134 18.52 -4.65 -42.12
CA ASP A 134 18.10 -4.83 -43.52
C ASP A 134 16.57 -4.79 -43.68
N TRP A 135 15.85 -5.42 -42.75
CA TRP A 135 14.38 -5.38 -42.71
C TRP A 135 13.88 -3.98 -42.36
N LEU A 136 14.48 -3.34 -41.35
CA LEU A 136 14.07 -2.03 -40.86
C LEU A 136 14.26 -0.96 -41.93
N GLN A 137 15.36 -0.99 -42.69
CA GLN A 137 15.61 -0.03 -43.79
C GLN A 137 14.54 -0.03 -44.89
N LEU A 138 13.72 -1.09 -45.00
CA LEU A 138 12.58 -1.18 -45.90
C LEU A 138 11.29 -0.60 -45.30
N GLN A 139 11.24 -0.41 -43.98
CA GLN A 139 10.13 0.19 -43.27
C GLN A 139 10.13 1.72 -43.37
N PRO A 140 8.98 2.38 -43.17
CA PRO A 140 8.92 3.83 -43.05
C PRO A 140 9.88 4.33 -41.96
N MET A 141 10.71 5.33 -42.28
CA MET A 141 11.69 5.94 -41.35
C MET A 141 12.82 5.02 -40.86
N GLY A 142 12.96 3.82 -41.44
CA GLY A 142 13.92 2.84 -40.94
C GLY A 142 15.39 3.23 -41.13
N LYS A 143 15.73 3.98 -42.18
CA LYS A 143 17.11 4.44 -42.42
C LYS A 143 17.55 5.44 -41.36
N GLU A 144 16.67 6.35 -41.00
CA GLU A 144 16.88 7.35 -39.96
C GLU A 144 17.01 6.70 -38.58
N LEU A 145 16.18 5.68 -38.30
CA LEU A 145 16.26 4.91 -37.05
C LEU A 145 17.58 4.15 -36.92
N VAL A 146 18.00 3.42 -37.96
CA VAL A 146 19.30 2.73 -37.97
C VAL A 146 20.45 3.74 -37.83
N GLY A 147 20.39 4.88 -38.52
CA GLY A 147 21.42 5.91 -38.43
C GLY A 147 21.53 6.60 -37.07
N SER A 148 20.40 6.73 -36.35
CA SER A 148 20.35 7.47 -35.08
C SER A 148 20.57 6.57 -33.86
N LEU A 149 20.06 5.33 -33.89
CA LEU A 149 20.03 4.43 -32.74
C LEU A 149 20.90 3.17 -32.94
N GLY A 150 21.21 2.80 -34.18
CA GLY A 150 21.93 1.56 -34.50
C GLY A 150 23.39 1.51 -34.09
N GLY A 151 23.92 2.60 -33.51
CA GLY A 151 25.23 2.62 -32.86
C GLY A 151 25.26 1.94 -31.49
N GLN A 152 24.09 1.62 -30.93
CA GLN A 152 23.95 0.91 -29.64
C GLN A 152 23.42 -0.50 -29.84
N ASN A 153 23.70 -1.34 -28.85
CA ASN A 153 23.20 -2.71 -28.79
C ASN A 153 22.06 -2.83 -27.78
N MET A 154 21.20 -3.83 -28.01
CA MET A 154 20.17 -4.22 -27.07
C MET A 154 20.57 -5.46 -26.27
N PHE A 155 20.30 -5.42 -24.96
CA PHE A 155 20.41 -6.56 -24.06
C PHE A 155 19.03 -7.09 -23.67
N SER A 156 18.96 -8.33 -23.22
CA SER A 156 17.79 -8.96 -22.63
C SER A 156 18.03 -9.22 -21.15
N TYR A 157 17.09 -8.77 -20.31
CA TYR A 157 16.96 -9.17 -18.93
C TYR A 157 15.82 -10.18 -18.83
N CYS A 158 16.10 -11.38 -18.32
CA CYS A 158 15.09 -12.40 -18.08
C CYS A 158 14.50 -12.23 -16.68
N ALA A 159 13.23 -11.86 -16.61
CA ALA A 159 12.48 -11.75 -15.36
C ALA A 159 11.72 -13.06 -15.10
N ASP A 160 12.37 -14.01 -14.44
CA ASP A 160 11.82 -15.37 -14.24
C ASP A 160 10.54 -15.39 -13.39
N ASP A 161 10.39 -14.43 -12.46
CA ASP A 161 9.23 -14.28 -11.58
C ASP A 161 8.09 -13.44 -12.20
N LEU A 162 8.25 -12.99 -13.45
CA LEU A 162 7.27 -12.12 -14.10
C LEU A 162 6.00 -12.90 -14.48
N LEU A 163 4.86 -12.38 -14.05
CA LEU A 163 3.55 -12.83 -14.52
C LEU A 163 3.16 -12.06 -15.78
N PHE A 164 3.00 -12.79 -16.89
CA PHE A 164 2.59 -12.23 -18.18
C PHE A 164 1.09 -12.43 -18.38
N LEU A 165 0.31 -11.35 -18.27
CA LEU A 165 -1.13 -11.39 -18.44
C LEU A 165 -1.52 -10.75 -19.78
N HIS A 166 -1.95 -11.56 -20.74
CA HIS A 166 -2.41 -11.10 -22.06
C HIS A 166 -3.93 -10.85 -22.06
N PHE A 167 -4.37 -9.72 -22.61
CA PHE A 167 -5.77 -9.28 -22.66
C PHE A 167 -6.24 -9.07 -24.10
N GLY A 168 -6.01 -10.06 -24.97
CA GLY A 168 -6.43 -10.03 -26.37
C GLY A 168 -7.90 -10.42 -26.56
N THR A 169 -8.50 -11.17 -25.64
CA THR A 169 -9.90 -11.63 -25.70
C THR A 169 -10.66 -11.41 -24.40
N SER A 170 -11.99 -11.36 -24.48
CA SER A 170 -12.85 -11.30 -23.29
C SER A 170 -12.75 -12.55 -22.41
N SER A 171 -12.44 -13.73 -22.98
CA SER A 171 -12.19 -14.95 -22.20
C SER A 171 -10.94 -14.82 -21.33
N GLU A 172 -9.85 -14.31 -21.90
CA GLU A 172 -8.60 -14.13 -21.14
C GLU A 172 -8.78 -13.17 -19.97
N VAL A 173 -9.59 -12.11 -20.12
CA VAL A 173 -9.95 -11.22 -19.01
C VAL A 173 -10.58 -12.01 -17.85
N LEU A 174 -11.50 -12.92 -18.15
CA LEU A 174 -12.14 -13.77 -17.13
C LEU A 174 -11.15 -14.77 -16.53
N ASP A 175 -10.32 -15.41 -17.36
CA ASP A 175 -9.33 -16.39 -16.91
C ASP A 175 -8.34 -15.76 -15.90
N HIS A 176 -7.92 -14.51 -16.13
CA HIS A 176 -7.06 -13.77 -15.19
C HIS A 176 -7.76 -13.43 -13.87
N LEU A 177 -9.09 -13.26 -13.89
CA LEU A 177 -9.90 -12.96 -12.72
C LEU A 177 -10.33 -14.21 -11.94
N SER A 178 -10.39 -15.39 -12.57
CA SER A 178 -10.73 -16.67 -11.95
C SER A 178 -9.51 -17.53 -11.58
N GLY A 179 -8.36 -17.30 -12.22
CA GLY A 179 -7.14 -18.10 -12.06
C GLY A 179 -6.35 -17.84 -10.79
N ALA A 180 -5.10 -18.34 -10.74
CA ALA A 180 -4.18 -18.15 -9.62
C ALA A 180 -3.86 -16.67 -9.34
N SER A 181 -3.98 -15.81 -10.35
CA SER A 181 -3.84 -14.35 -10.25
C SER A 181 -5.02 -13.66 -9.52
N SER A 182 -6.13 -14.36 -9.28
CA SER A 182 -7.33 -13.79 -8.65
C SER A 182 -7.12 -13.31 -7.22
N GLU A 183 -6.08 -13.78 -6.52
CA GLU A 183 -5.73 -13.32 -5.17
C GLU A 183 -5.36 -11.82 -5.14
N LEU A 184 -4.92 -11.27 -6.27
CA LEU A 184 -4.49 -9.87 -6.40
C LEU A 184 -5.66 -8.90 -6.64
N VAL A 185 -6.81 -9.39 -7.11
CA VAL A 185 -7.97 -8.56 -7.48
C VAL A 185 -9.12 -8.82 -6.54
N GLY A 186 -9.53 -7.79 -5.79
CA GLY A 186 -10.73 -7.87 -4.98
C GLY A 186 -11.97 -8.09 -5.86
N ARG A 187 -12.68 -9.20 -5.66
CA ARG A 187 -13.92 -9.54 -6.41
C ARG A 187 -15.03 -8.50 -6.31
N ARG A 188 -14.96 -7.61 -5.32
CA ARG A 188 -15.92 -6.53 -5.10
C ARG A 188 -15.15 -5.26 -4.76
N HIS A 189 -15.15 -4.31 -5.68
CA HIS A 189 -14.44 -3.04 -5.50
C HIS A 189 -15.29 -1.88 -6.01
N LEU A 190 -15.32 -0.79 -5.24
CA LEU A 190 -16.09 0.42 -5.55
C LEU A 190 -17.51 0.12 -6.05
N CYS A 191 -18.23 -0.77 -5.36
CA CYS A 191 -19.51 -1.27 -5.83
C CYS A 191 -20.62 -1.09 -4.77
N SER A 192 -21.86 -0.95 -5.24
CA SER A 192 -23.06 -0.96 -4.42
C SER A 192 -23.86 -2.22 -4.74
N ILE A 193 -23.95 -3.13 -3.76
CA ILE A 193 -24.60 -4.44 -3.91
C ILE A 193 -25.69 -4.55 -2.83
N PRO A 194 -26.88 -5.07 -3.17
CA PRO A 194 -27.95 -5.20 -2.19
C PRO A 194 -27.64 -6.35 -1.21
N ALA A 195 -28.48 -6.51 -0.19
CA ALA A 195 -28.37 -7.64 0.73
C ALA A 195 -28.47 -8.98 -0.05
N THR A 196 -27.79 -10.02 0.42
CA THR A 196 -27.73 -11.34 -0.23
C THR A 196 -29.09 -12.01 -0.41
N THR A 197 -30.10 -11.61 0.37
CA THR A 197 -31.47 -12.12 0.23
C THR A 197 -32.26 -11.43 -0.88
N ALA A 198 -31.75 -10.33 -1.44
CA ALA A 198 -32.45 -9.49 -2.40
C ALA A 198 -31.99 -9.72 -3.85
N SER A 199 -30.81 -10.31 -4.07
CA SER A 199 -30.25 -10.63 -5.39
C SER A 199 -29.42 -11.91 -5.33
N ASP A 200 -29.41 -12.68 -6.42
CA ASP A 200 -28.68 -13.96 -6.52
C ASP A 200 -27.36 -13.75 -7.26
N ILE A 201 -26.30 -13.43 -6.52
CA ILE A 201 -24.98 -13.10 -7.08
C ILE A 201 -23.99 -14.18 -6.66
N ALA A 202 -23.47 -14.93 -7.63
CA ALA A 202 -22.49 -15.97 -7.39
C ALA A 202 -21.26 -15.42 -6.63
N ALA A 203 -20.69 -16.23 -5.74
CA ALA A 203 -19.55 -15.81 -4.92
C ALA A 203 -18.26 -15.58 -5.74
N SER A 204 -18.15 -16.22 -6.90
CA SER A 204 -17.03 -16.06 -7.83
C SER A 204 -17.23 -14.91 -8.83
N ALA A 205 -18.43 -14.33 -8.93
CA ALA A 205 -18.66 -13.16 -9.78
C ALA A 205 -17.83 -11.96 -9.32
N VAL A 206 -17.26 -11.25 -10.29
CA VAL A 206 -16.42 -10.08 -10.08
C VAL A 206 -17.22 -8.82 -10.43
N VAL A 207 -17.42 -7.95 -9.45
CA VAL A 207 -18.22 -6.71 -9.57
C VAL A 207 -17.35 -5.53 -9.20
N LEU A 208 -17.03 -4.71 -10.20
CA LEU A 208 -16.07 -3.62 -10.10
C LEU A 208 -16.72 -2.32 -10.58
N SER A 209 -16.59 -1.24 -9.80
CA SER A 209 -17.11 0.08 -10.17
C SER A 209 -18.59 0.05 -10.59
N SER A 210 -19.40 -0.78 -9.94
CA SER A 210 -20.76 -1.09 -10.42
C SER A 210 -21.83 -1.01 -9.33
N LYS A 211 -23.04 -0.64 -9.75
CA LYS A 211 -24.25 -0.63 -8.92
C LYS A 211 -25.16 -1.77 -9.34
N ILE A 212 -25.53 -2.62 -8.39
CA ILE A 212 -26.49 -3.70 -8.57
C ILE A 212 -27.74 -3.37 -7.76
N GLU A 213 -28.91 -3.40 -8.39
CA GLU A 213 -30.20 -3.26 -7.71
C GLU A 213 -30.72 -4.62 -7.18
N PRO A 214 -31.68 -4.63 -6.24
CA PRO A 214 -32.42 -5.82 -5.86
C PRO A 214 -33.08 -6.51 -7.07
N GLY A 215 -33.17 -7.84 -7.05
CA GLY A 215 -33.82 -8.65 -8.08
C GLY A 215 -32.95 -8.93 -9.31
N VAL A 216 -31.64 -8.79 -9.18
CA VAL A 216 -30.64 -9.15 -10.22
C VAL A 216 -30.08 -10.55 -9.93
N SER A 217 -29.81 -11.33 -10.97
CA SER A 217 -29.02 -12.57 -10.85
C SER A 217 -27.73 -12.50 -11.68
N ILE A 218 -26.60 -12.96 -11.11
CA ILE A 218 -25.29 -13.00 -11.78
C ILE A 218 -24.68 -14.37 -11.57
N GLY A 219 -24.40 -15.06 -12.67
CA GLY A 219 -23.79 -16.39 -12.71
C GLY A 219 -22.31 -16.40 -12.30
N GLU A 220 -21.76 -17.61 -12.24
CA GLU A 220 -20.38 -17.85 -11.83
C GLU A 220 -19.38 -17.21 -12.80
N ASP A 221 -18.23 -16.79 -12.27
CA ASP A 221 -17.05 -16.34 -13.01
C ASP A 221 -17.35 -15.26 -14.07
N SER A 222 -18.34 -14.41 -13.77
CA SER A 222 -18.76 -13.32 -14.63
C SER A 222 -18.17 -11.99 -14.15
N LEU A 223 -17.90 -11.09 -15.09
CA LEU A 223 -17.37 -9.75 -14.83
C LEU A 223 -18.44 -8.69 -15.08
N ILE A 224 -18.75 -7.90 -14.05
CA ILE A 224 -19.52 -6.67 -14.16
C ILE A 224 -18.59 -5.49 -13.88
N TYR A 225 -18.39 -4.62 -14.88
CA TYR A 225 -17.51 -3.47 -14.79
C TYR A 225 -18.22 -2.18 -15.20
N ASP A 226 -18.04 -1.12 -14.40
CA ASP A 226 -18.52 0.23 -14.71
C ASP A 226 -20.01 0.32 -15.11
N SER A 227 -20.85 -0.50 -14.46
CA SER A 227 -22.25 -0.70 -14.87
C SER A 227 -23.24 -0.38 -13.75
N SER A 228 -24.45 0.05 -14.12
CA SER A 228 -25.63 0.18 -13.25
C SER A 228 -26.72 -0.77 -13.73
N ILE A 229 -26.86 -1.90 -13.03
CA ILE A 229 -27.76 -3.00 -13.38
C ILE A 229 -29.04 -2.89 -12.57
N SER A 230 -30.18 -2.77 -13.26
CA SER A 230 -31.51 -2.68 -12.66
C SER A 230 -32.10 -4.06 -12.35
N GLY A 231 -33.07 -4.11 -11.43
CA GLY A 231 -33.84 -5.33 -11.15
C GLY A 231 -34.49 -5.90 -12.41
N GLY A 232 -34.52 -7.24 -12.52
CA GLY A 232 -35.03 -7.95 -13.69
C GLY A 232 -33.97 -8.37 -14.71
N MET A 233 -32.71 -7.96 -14.54
CA MET A 233 -31.59 -8.50 -15.33
C MET A 233 -31.09 -9.84 -14.78
N GLN A 234 -30.89 -10.80 -15.68
CA GLN A 234 -30.28 -12.09 -15.39
C GLN A 234 -29.03 -12.24 -16.25
N ILE A 235 -27.88 -12.39 -15.62
CA ILE A 235 -26.58 -12.53 -16.29
C ILE A 235 -26.10 -13.95 -16.07
N GLY A 236 -25.92 -14.69 -17.16
CA GLY A 236 -25.42 -16.06 -17.16
C GLY A 236 -23.96 -16.16 -16.75
N SER A 237 -23.49 -17.36 -16.51
CA SER A 237 -22.10 -17.64 -16.09
C SER A 237 -21.09 -17.35 -17.21
N LEU A 238 -19.85 -17.02 -16.84
CA LEU A 238 -18.77 -16.66 -17.76
C LEU A 238 -19.15 -15.51 -18.71
N SER A 239 -19.88 -14.51 -18.20
CA SER A 239 -20.34 -13.37 -18.99
C SER A 239 -19.59 -12.08 -18.65
N VAL A 240 -19.49 -11.16 -19.61
CA VAL A 240 -18.83 -9.86 -19.41
C VAL A 240 -19.82 -8.73 -19.68
N VAL A 241 -20.04 -7.87 -18.69
CA VAL A 241 -20.92 -6.71 -18.80
C VAL A 241 -20.14 -5.44 -18.46
N VAL A 242 -20.10 -4.49 -19.39
CA VAL A 242 -19.26 -3.30 -19.27
C VAL A 242 -20.00 -2.04 -19.70
N GLY A 243 -19.99 -1.02 -18.84
CA GLY A 243 -20.56 0.30 -19.15
C GLY A 243 -22.09 0.34 -19.23
N VAL A 244 -22.77 -0.76 -18.91
CA VAL A 244 -24.23 -0.90 -19.08
C VAL A 244 -24.95 -0.15 -17.97
N ASN A 245 -25.74 0.86 -18.33
CA ASN A 245 -26.46 1.71 -17.39
C ASN A 245 -27.94 1.75 -17.72
N VAL A 246 -28.70 0.83 -17.11
CA VAL A 246 -30.14 0.73 -17.39
C VAL A 246 -30.87 1.94 -16.81
N PRO A 247 -31.60 2.73 -17.63
CA PRO A 247 -32.36 3.87 -17.15
C PRO A 247 -33.40 3.46 -16.11
N VAL A 248 -33.48 4.20 -15.00
CA VAL A 248 -34.59 4.04 -14.03
C VAL A 248 -35.85 4.61 -14.68
N ASP A 249 -36.91 3.82 -14.80
CA ASP A 249 -38.18 4.28 -15.38
C ASP A 249 -38.83 5.34 -14.46
N ILE A 250 -38.88 6.59 -14.94
CA ILE A 250 -39.39 7.75 -14.18
C ILE A 250 -40.94 7.85 -14.29
N GLY A 251 -41.57 7.10 -15.19
CA GLY A 251 -43.01 7.12 -15.37
C GLY A 251 -43.65 5.89 -14.74
N GLY A 252 -44.44 6.05 -13.68
CA GLY A 252 -45.20 4.96 -13.03
C GLY A 252 -46.29 4.31 -13.91
N ARG A 253 -45.92 3.80 -15.09
CA ARG A 253 -46.70 2.84 -15.86
C ARG A 253 -46.38 1.46 -15.30
N THR A 254 -47.43 0.81 -14.83
CA THR A 254 -47.48 -0.54 -14.30
C THR A 254 -46.71 -1.56 -15.15
N GLU A 255 -45.76 -2.26 -14.51
CA GLU A 255 -45.52 -3.71 -14.63
C GLU A 255 -45.79 -4.39 -15.99
N GLU A 256 -45.16 -3.95 -17.08
CA GLU A 256 -44.55 -4.96 -17.94
C GLU A 256 -43.14 -5.14 -17.38
N SER A 257 -42.96 -6.17 -16.54
CA SER A 257 -41.72 -6.40 -15.78
C SER A 257 -40.54 -6.44 -16.75
N PHE A 258 -39.74 -5.38 -16.80
CA PHE A 258 -38.49 -5.36 -17.53
C PHE A 258 -37.69 -6.60 -17.15
N ARG A 259 -37.46 -7.47 -18.12
CA ARG A 259 -36.70 -8.72 -17.96
C ARG A 259 -35.77 -8.85 -19.13
N PHE A 260 -34.48 -8.92 -18.82
CA PHE A 260 -33.45 -9.12 -19.81
C PHE A 260 -32.52 -10.22 -19.32
N THR A 261 -32.26 -11.20 -20.19
CA THR A 261 -31.34 -12.30 -19.91
C THR A 261 -30.15 -12.20 -20.84
N LEU A 262 -28.95 -12.05 -20.28
CA LEU A 262 -27.70 -12.29 -20.98
C LEU A 262 -27.34 -13.77 -20.76
N PRO A 263 -27.28 -14.61 -21.81
CA PRO A 263 -26.99 -16.03 -21.65
C PRO A 263 -25.54 -16.26 -21.21
N ASP A 264 -25.25 -17.47 -20.73
CA ASP A 264 -23.88 -17.89 -20.40
C ASP A 264 -22.93 -17.63 -21.57
N ARG A 265 -21.67 -17.28 -21.26
CA ARG A 265 -20.61 -17.05 -22.25
C ARG A 265 -20.96 -16.00 -23.28
N ASN A 266 -21.63 -14.91 -22.87
CA ASN A 266 -21.90 -13.75 -23.70
C ASN A 266 -21.37 -12.46 -23.08
N CYS A 267 -21.15 -11.48 -23.93
CA CYS A 267 -20.68 -10.17 -23.55
C CYS A 267 -21.72 -9.11 -23.92
N LEU A 268 -21.81 -8.06 -23.11
CA LEU A 268 -22.68 -6.92 -23.32
C LEU A 268 -21.94 -5.62 -22.97
N TRP A 269 -21.85 -4.71 -23.93
CA TRP A 269 -21.25 -3.40 -23.77
C TRP A 269 -22.22 -2.30 -24.18
N GLU A 270 -22.10 -1.15 -23.53
CA GLU A 270 -22.81 0.06 -23.91
C GLU A 270 -21.82 1.15 -24.30
N VAL A 271 -21.89 1.61 -25.56
CA VAL A 271 -20.88 2.49 -26.15
C VAL A 271 -21.52 3.80 -26.64
N PRO A 272 -21.03 4.98 -26.22
CA PRO A 272 -21.48 6.26 -26.78
C PRO A 272 -20.83 6.52 -28.14
N LEU A 273 -21.61 7.03 -29.10
CA LEU A 273 -21.10 7.46 -30.41
C LEU A 273 -21.02 8.98 -30.52
N VAL A 274 -20.06 9.46 -31.32
CA VAL A 274 -19.89 10.87 -31.68
C VAL A 274 -21.14 11.35 -32.42
N GLU A 275 -21.63 12.54 -32.07
CA GLU A 275 -22.82 13.17 -32.67
C GLU A 275 -24.14 12.38 -32.51
N CYS A 276 -24.14 11.27 -31.76
CA CYS A 276 -25.33 10.52 -31.40
C CYS A 276 -25.74 10.81 -29.95
N THR A 277 -27.02 11.10 -29.75
CA THR A 277 -27.59 11.26 -28.40
C THR A 277 -27.74 9.90 -27.72
N GLU A 278 -28.11 8.87 -28.48
CA GLU A 278 -28.26 7.49 -28.02
C GLU A 278 -26.92 6.77 -27.91
N ARG A 279 -26.87 5.74 -27.06
CA ARG A 279 -25.73 4.82 -26.90
C ARG A 279 -26.07 3.53 -27.61
N VAL A 280 -25.07 2.82 -28.13
CA VAL A 280 -25.28 1.54 -28.82
C VAL A 280 -24.97 0.39 -27.88
N LEU A 281 -25.85 -0.61 -27.85
CA LEU A 281 -25.60 -1.88 -27.17
C LEU A 281 -24.91 -2.85 -28.11
N VAL A 282 -23.70 -3.26 -27.73
CA VAL A 282 -22.90 -4.27 -28.42
C VAL A 282 -23.00 -5.57 -27.64
N TYR A 283 -23.30 -6.66 -28.32
CA TYR A 283 -23.39 -7.99 -27.73
C TYR A 283 -22.83 -9.05 -28.68
N CYS A 284 -22.11 -10.00 -28.12
CA CYS A 284 -21.55 -11.15 -28.84
C CYS A 284 -21.26 -12.28 -27.86
N GLY A 285 -20.90 -13.45 -28.38
CA GLY A 285 -20.40 -14.55 -27.59
C GLY A 285 -19.00 -14.25 -27.08
N LEU A 286 -18.65 -14.81 -25.92
CA LEU A 286 -17.34 -14.68 -25.27
C LEU A 286 -16.18 -15.10 -26.19
N HIS A 287 -16.45 -16.09 -27.07
CA HIS A 287 -15.47 -16.70 -27.98
C HIS A 287 -15.66 -16.27 -29.44
N ASP A 288 -16.53 -15.30 -29.73
CA ASP A 288 -16.69 -14.82 -31.10
C ASP A 288 -15.46 -14.01 -31.52
N ASN A 289 -14.74 -14.49 -32.53
CA ASN A 289 -13.67 -13.70 -33.15
C ASN A 289 -14.27 -12.75 -34.19
N PRO A 290 -14.19 -11.41 -34.02
CA PRO A 290 -14.85 -10.47 -34.90
C PRO A 290 -14.38 -10.53 -36.36
N LYS A 291 -13.15 -10.99 -36.60
CA LYS A 291 -12.52 -11.00 -37.92
C LYS A 291 -12.65 -12.34 -38.64
N ASN A 292 -13.14 -13.39 -38.00
CA ASN A 292 -13.39 -14.67 -38.67
C ASN A 292 -14.54 -14.53 -39.66
N SER A 293 -14.27 -14.88 -40.93
CA SER A 293 -15.25 -14.76 -42.00
C SER A 293 -16.31 -15.84 -41.96
N LEU A 294 -17.43 -15.60 -42.65
CA LEU A 294 -18.50 -16.57 -42.92
C LEU A 294 -17.98 -17.88 -43.52
N SER A 295 -16.90 -17.80 -44.33
CA SER A 295 -16.25 -18.95 -44.98
C SER A 295 -15.25 -19.69 -44.07
N LYS A 296 -14.86 -19.10 -42.94
CA LYS A 296 -13.90 -19.64 -41.97
C LYS A 296 -14.58 -19.86 -40.60
N ASP A 297 -15.77 -20.42 -40.61
CA ASP A 297 -16.54 -20.79 -39.41
C ASP A 297 -16.76 -19.65 -38.40
N GLY A 298 -16.91 -18.41 -38.88
CA GLY A 298 -17.25 -17.27 -38.03
C GLY A 298 -18.56 -17.46 -37.26
N THR A 299 -18.60 -16.94 -36.03
CA THR A 299 -19.74 -17.05 -35.11
C THR A 299 -20.27 -15.69 -34.68
N PHE A 300 -21.52 -15.69 -34.23
CA PHE A 300 -22.18 -14.57 -33.55
C PHE A 300 -23.07 -15.10 -32.43
N CYS A 301 -22.93 -14.53 -31.23
CA CYS A 301 -23.53 -15.01 -29.98
C CYS A 301 -23.24 -16.51 -29.75
N GLY A 302 -22.01 -16.95 -30.07
CA GLY A 302 -21.57 -18.35 -29.92
C GLY A 302 -22.21 -19.34 -30.92
N LYS A 303 -22.94 -18.86 -31.93
CA LYS A 303 -23.59 -19.68 -32.96
C LYS A 303 -22.94 -19.41 -34.34
N PRO A 304 -22.76 -20.44 -35.20
CA PRO A 304 -22.29 -20.21 -36.56
C PRO A 304 -23.22 -19.27 -37.33
N TRP A 305 -22.66 -18.33 -38.09
CA TRP A 305 -23.44 -17.34 -38.85
C TRP A 305 -24.54 -17.96 -39.72
N LYS A 306 -24.26 -19.09 -40.40
CA LYS A 306 -25.27 -19.80 -41.23
C LYS A 306 -26.52 -20.18 -40.42
N LYS A 307 -26.33 -20.56 -39.15
CA LYS A 307 -27.42 -20.91 -38.24
C LYS A 307 -28.16 -19.66 -37.77
N VAL A 308 -27.44 -18.58 -37.44
CA VAL A 308 -28.03 -17.29 -37.05
C VAL A 308 -28.91 -16.73 -38.16
N LEU A 309 -28.41 -16.68 -39.39
CA LEU A 309 -29.16 -16.18 -40.56
C LEU A 309 -30.43 -17.00 -40.79
N HIS A 310 -30.32 -18.33 -40.72
CA HIS A 310 -31.47 -19.24 -40.87
C HIS A 310 -32.50 -19.10 -39.74
N ASP A 311 -32.07 -19.09 -38.48
CA ASP A 311 -32.96 -19.08 -37.32
C ASP A 311 -33.70 -17.74 -37.15
N LEU A 312 -33.11 -16.64 -37.63
CA LEU A 312 -33.65 -15.28 -37.52
C LEU A 312 -34.28 -14.74 -38.82
N ASP A 313 -34.26 -15.51 -39.91
CA ASP A 313 -34.76 -15.10 -41.23
C ASP A 313 -34.07 -13.82 -41.76
N ILE A 314 -32.75 -13.71 -41.53
CA ILE A 314 -31.89 -12.61 -41.97
C ILE A 314 -31.16 -13.02 -43.24
N GLU A 315 -31.17 -12.17 -44.26
CA GLU A 315 -30.42 -12.38 -45.49
C GLU A 315 -29.02 -11.74 -45.39
N GLU A 316 -28.03 -12.26 -46.12
CA GLU A 316 -26.68 -11.67 -46.13
C GLU A 316 -26.66 -10.21 -46.60
N SER A 317 -27.57 -9.86 -47.52
CA SER A 317 -27.78 -8.50 -48.04
C SER A 317 -28.26 -7.52 -46.97
N ASP A 318 -28.88 -8.01 -45.89
CA ASP A 318 -29.33 -7.17 -44.78
C ASP A 318 -28.14 -6.69 -43.92
N LEU A 319 -27.03 -7.43 -43.91
CA LEU A 319 -25.85 -7.19 -43.05
C LEU A 319 -24.67 -6.56 -43.79
N TRP A 320 -24.40 -7.02 -45.02
CA TRP A 320 -23.23 -6.62 -45.79
C TRP A 320 -23.68 -6.03 -47.13
N SER A 321 -23.22 -4.82 -47.44
CA SER A 321 -23.46 -4.21 -48.75
C SER A 321 -22.73 -4.98 -49.86
N SER A 322 -23.35 -5.13 -51.02
CA SER A 322 -22.76 -5.77 -52.21
C SER A 322 -21.63 -4.97 -52.89
N VAL A 323 -21.23 -3.84 -52.30
CA VAL A 323 -20.25 -2.90 -52.85
C VAL A 323 -18.91 -3.09 -52.13
N GLY A 324 -18.01 -3.87 -52.74
CA GLY A 324 -16.63 -4.04 -52.28
C GLY A 324 -16.22 -5.49 -51.97
N SER A 325 -14.91 -5.76 -51.99
CA SER A 325 -14.32 -7.06 -51.66
C SER A 325 -14.07 -7.25 -50.16
N GLN A 326 -14.94 -6.69 -49.30
CA GLN A 326 -14.77 -6.78 -47.85
C GLN A 326 -15.13 -8.19 -47.37
N GLU A 327 -14.32 -8.74 -46.46
CA GLU A 327 -14.62 -10.03 -45.84
C GLU A 327 -15.92 -9.94 -45.03
N LYS A 328 -16.82 -10.91 -45.22
CA LYS A 328 -18.08 -11.02 -44.49
C LYS A 328 -17.83 -11.61 -43.11
N CYS A 329 -17.66 -10.76 -42.10
CA CYS A 329 -17.42 -11.14 -40.71
C CYS A 329 -18.18 -10.21 -39.75
N LEU A 330 -18.13 -10.49 -38.45
CA LEU A 330 -18.79 -9.66 -37.43
C LEU A 330 -18.23 -8.23 -37.38
N TRP A 331 -16.95 -8.05 -37.70
CA TRP A 331 -16.30 -6.74 -37.75
C TRP A 331 -16.99 -5.78 -38.75
N THR A 332 -17.41 -6.31 -39.90
CA THR A 332 -17.99 -5.53 -41.01
C THR A 332 -19.53 -5.61 -41.08
N ALA A 333 -20.17 -6.49 -40.30
CA ALA A 333 -21.62 -6.69 -40.34
C ALA A 333 -22.39 -5.54 -39.69
N LYS A 334 -23.34 -4.91 -40.41
CA LYS A 334 -24.24 -3.89 -39.85
C LYS A 334 -25.34 -4.49 -38.99
N ILE A 335 -24.97 -4.95 -37.80
CA ILE A 335 -25.85 -5.76 -36.94
C ILE A 335 -26.41 -4.99 -35.75
N PHE A 336 -25.71 -3.96 -35.24
CA PHE A 336 -26.09 -3.28 -34.00
C PHE A 336 -27.04 -2.10 -34.30
N PRO A 337 -28.30 -2.15 -33.86
CA PRO A 337 -29.28 -1.09 -34.10
C PRO A 337 -29.03 0.13 -33.20
N ILE A 338 -29.39 1.31 -33.69
CA ILE A 338 -29.43 2.56 -32.94
C ILE A 338 -30.90 2.95 -32.77
N LEU A 339 -31.44 2.65 -31.58
CA LEU A 339 -32.83 2.86 -31.20
C LEU A 339 -32.89 3.23 -29.71
N SER A 340 -34.11 3.43 -29.19
CA SER A 340 -34.29 3.63 -27.75
C SER A 340 -33.77 2.42 -26.94
N TYR A 341 -33.35 2.68 -25.70
CA TYR A 341 -32.65 1.71 -24.86
C TYR A 341 -33.36 0.34 -24.75
N PHE A 342 -34.67 0.36 -24.47
CA PHE A 342 -35.45 -0.87 -24.29
C PHE A 342 -35.77 -1.57 -25.61
N GLU A 343 -35.86 -0.84 -26.73
CA GLU A 343 -35.98 -1.45 -28.06
C GLU A 343 -34.69 -2.16 -28.44
N MET A 344 -33.52 -1.56 -28.17
CA MET A 344 -32.23 -2.21 -28.39
C MET A 344 -32.07 -3.49 -27.55
N LEU A 345 -32.49 -3.49 -26.28
CA LEU A 345 -32.47 -4.71 -25.46
C LEU A 345 -33.41 -5.79 -25.99
N SER A 346 -34.60 -5.40 -26.47
CA SER A 346 -35.55 -6.33 -27.08
C SER A 346 -34.97 -6.97 -28.36
N LEU A 347 -34.32 -6.17 -29.21
CA LEU A 347 -33.62 -6.66 -30.40
C LEU A 347 -32.40 -7.51 -30.03
N ALA A 348 -31.67 -7.18 -28.98
CA ALA A 348 -30.55 -7.99 -28.49
C ALA A 348 -31.01 -9.38 -28.04
N SER A 349 -32.10 -9.47 -27.27
CA SER A 349 -32.70 -10.76 -26.89
C SER A 349 -33.14 -11.58 -28.11
N TRP A 350 -33.69 -10.93 -29.14
CA TRP A 350 -34.05 -11.59 -30.40
C TRP A 350 -32.83 -12.07 -31.17
N LEU A 351 -31.80 -11.24 -31.34
CA LEU A 351 -30.57 -11.58 -32.07
C LEU A 351 -29.74 -12.68 -31.37
N MET A 352 -29.79 -12.76 -30.04
CA MET A 352 -29.24 -13.89 -29.28
C MET A 352 -30.08 -15.18 -29.42
N GLY A 353 -31.31 -15.07 -29.92
CA GLY A 353 -32.25 -16.19 -30.13
C GLY A 353 -32.96 -16.63 -28.85
N LEU A 354 -33.28 -15.68 -27.95
CA LEU A 354 -33.97 -15.93 -26.67
C LEU A 354 -35.49 -15.74 -26.76
N THR A 355 -35.96 -15.08 -27.81
CA THR A 355 -37.40 -14.88 -28.08
C THR A 355 -37.90 -15.90 -29.09
N ASP A 356 -39.16 -16.33 -28.96
CA ASP A 356 -39.78 -17.30 -29.88
C ASP A 356 -39.64 -16.89 -31.37
N GLN A 357 -39.39 -17.90 -32.21
CA GLN A 357 -38.94 -17.83 -33.61
C GLN A 357 -39.88 -17.15 -34.63
N LYS A 358 -40.84 -16.30 -34.23
CA LYS A 358 -41.80 -15.66 -35.16
C LYS A 358 -42.23 -14.24 -34.81
N SER A 359 -41.39 -13.44 -34.14
CA SER A 359 -41.69 -12.01 -34.02
C SER A 359 -41.33 -11.29 -35.32
N LYS A 360 -42.15 -11.44 -36.37
CA LYS A 360 -42.00 -10.72 -37.66
C LYS A 360 -41.88 -9.19 -37.46
N SER A 361 -42.43 -8.68 -36.36
CA SER A 361 -42.31 -7.27 -35.96
C SER A 361 -40.87 -6.88 -35.59
N LEU A 362 -40.12 -7.73 -34.88
CA LEU A 362 -38.73 -7.44 -34.47
C LEU A 362 -37.77 -7.46 -35.66
N LEU A 363 -37.90 -8.44 -36.57
CA LEU A 363 -37.13 -8.46 -37.82
C LEU A 363 -37.41 -7.19 -38.65
N SER A 364 -38.68 -6.82 -38.77
CA SER A 364 -39.08 -5.62 -39.51
C SER A 364 -38.50 -4.34 -38.87
N LEU A 365 -38.60 -4.22 -37.55
CA LEU A 365 -38.02 -3.12 -36.77
C LEU A 365 -36.50 -3.03 -36.96
N TRP A 366 -35.81 -4.17 -36.86
CA TRP A 366 -34.37 -4.23 -37.05
C TRP A 366 -33.95 -3.83 -38.47
N LYS A 367 -34.65 -4.30 -39.51
CA LYS A 367 -34.32 -3.95 -40.91
C LYS A 367 -34.46 -2.45 -41.21
N ILE A 368 -35.48 -1.79 -40.65
CA ILE A 368 -35.72 -0.35 -40.87
C ILE A 368 -34.85 0.54 -39.98
N SER A 369 -34.28 -0.01 -38.90
CA SER A 369 -33.46 0.76 -37.96
C SER A 369 -32.11 1.16 -38.56
N PRO A 370 -31.56 2.33 -38.19
CA PRO A 370 -30.15 2.64 -38.42
C PRO A 370 -29.28 1.60 -37.70
N ARG A 371 -28.31 1.02 -38.41
CA ARG A 371 -27.44 -0.03 -37.88
C ARG A 371 -25.98 0.27 -38.18
N VAL A 372 -25.12 -0.10 -37.25
CA VAL A 372 -23.66 0.05 -37.35
C VAL A 372 -22.95 -1.30 -37.25
N SER A 373 -21.79 -1.40 -37.89
CA SER A 373 -20.83 -2.49 -37.68
C SER A 373 -19.83 -2.17 -36.57
N LEU A 374 -19.04 -3.16 -36.12
CA LEU A 374 -17.96 -2.89 -35.17
C LEU A 374 -16.89 -1.97 -35.77
N GLU A 375 -16.63 -2.06 -37.08
CA GLU A 375 -15.71 -1.17 -37.78
C GLU A 375 -16.19 0.29 -37.74
N GLU A 376 -17.48 0.51 -38.06
CA GLU A 376 -18.09 1.85 -38.03
C GLU A 376 -18.17 2.38 -36.60
N LEU A 377 -18.54 1.52 -35.65
CA LEU A 377 -18.57 1.83 -34.22
C LEU A 377 -17.18 2.26 -33.74
N HIS A 378 -16.13 1.49 -34.02
CA HIS A 378 -14.75 1.79 -33.60
C HIS A 378 -14.27 3.17 -34.07
N ARG A 379 -14.65 3.59 -35.28
CA ARG A 379 -14.32 4.93 -35.82
C ARG A 379 -15.13 6.07 -35.20
N SER A 380 -16.27 5.76 -34.61
CA SER A 380 -17.24 6.75 -34.13
C SER A 380 -17.46 6.71 -32.62
N ILE A 381 -16.66 5.98 -31.84
CA ILE A 381 -16.73 5.99 -30.38
C ILE A 381 -16.41 7.39 -29.84
N ASP A 382 -17.28 7.92 -28.98
CA ASP A 382 -17.00 9.12 -28.20
C ASP A 382 -16.23 8.74 -26.92
N PHE A 383 -14.91 8.58 -27.06
CA PHE A 383 -14.03 8.26 -25.94
C PHE A 383 -14.09 9.31 -24.82
N SER A 384 -14.30 10.59 -25.15
CA SER A 384 -14.39 11.65 -24.15
C SER A 384 -15.63 11.47 -23.27
N LYS A 385 -16.79 11.23 -23.89
CA LYS A 385 -18.05 10.95 -23.18
C LYS A 385 -18.01 9.63 -22.42
N MET A 386 -17.34 8.61 -22.95
CA MET A 386 -17.11 7.33 -22.26
C MET A 386 -16.28 7.53 -20.98
N CYS A 387 -15.10 8.16 -21.08
CA CYS A 387 -14.23 8.43 -19.93
C CYS A 387 -14.90 9.33 -18.89
N THR A 388 -15.59 10.39 -19.34
CA THR A 388 -16.32 11.30 -18.45
C THR A 388 -17.49 10.58 -17.76
N GLY A 389 -18.22 9.74 -18.50
CA GLY A 389 -19.32 8.92 -17.96
C GLY A 389 -18.83 7.94 -16.89
N SER A 390 -17.76 7.21 -17.17
CA SER A 390 -17.13 6.28 -16.22
C SER A 390 -16.64 7.00 -14.97
N SER A 391 -15.97 8.14 -15.14
CA SER A 391 -15.52 8.98 -14.04
C SER A 391 -16.71 9.39 -13.15
N ASN A 392 -17.76 9.95 -13.74
CA ASN A 392 -18.96 10.37 -13.02
C ASN A 392 -19.63 9.22 -12.24
N HIS A 393 -19.76 8.06 -12.87
CA HIS A 393 -20.34 6.87 -12.24
C HIS A 393 -19.53 6.41 -11.02
N GLN A 394 -18.20 6.36 -11.14
CA GLN A 394 -17.31 6.03 -10.03
C GLN A 394 -17.39 7.05 -8.89
N ALA A 395 -17.51 8.35 -9.22
CA ALA A 395 -17.69 9.40 -8.22
C ALA A 395 -19.02 9.26 -7.45
N ASP A 396 -20.10 8.91 -8.15
CA ASP A 396 -21.41 8.67 -7.53
C ASP A 396 -21.39 7.43 -6.61
N LEU A 397 -20.70 6.36 -7.03
CA LEU A 397 -20.47 5.18 -6.20
C LEU A 397 -19.64 5.51 -4.96
N ALA A 398 -18.54 6.26 -5.11
CA ALA A 398 -17.70 6.71 -4.00
C ALA A 398 -18.51 7.57 -3.01
N ALA A 399 -19.35 8.47 -3.51
CA ALA A 399 -20.26 9.27 -2.68
C ALA A 399 -21.27 8.39 -1.93
N GLY A 400 -21.86 7.40 -2.60
CA GLY A 400 -22.78 6.44 -1.97
C GLY A 400 -22.11 5.64 -0.84
N ILE A 401 -20.89 5.14 -1.08
CA ILE A 401 -20.10 4.40 -0.10
C ILE A 401 -19.73 5.31 1.09
N ALA A 402 -19.22 6.52 0.83
CA ALA A 402 -18.87 7.48 1.86
C ALA A 402 -20.09 7.83 2.75
N LYS A 403 -21.25 8.08 2.11
CA LYS A 403 -22.51 8.34 2.80
C LYS A 403 -22.93 7.17 3.70
N ALA A 404 -22.82 5.93 3.22
CA ALA A 404 -23.11 4.75 4.02
C ALA A 404 -22.15 4.61 5.21
N CYS A 405 -20.84 4.77 4.98
CA CYS A 405 -19.82 4.74 6.05
C CYS A 405 -20.13 5.76 7.16
N ILE A 406 -20.51 6.98 6.80
CA ILE A 406 -20.84 8.05 7.75
C ILE A 406 -22.15 7.73 8.48
N ASN A 407 -23.22 7.37 7.75
CA ASN A 407 -24.54 7.12 8.36
C ASN A 407 -24.54 5.96 9.37
N TYR A 408 -23.81 4.89 9.07
CA TYR A 408 -23.74 3.70 9.93
C TYR A 408 -22.55 3.73 10.91
N GLY A 409 -21.71 4.76 10.88
CA GLY A 409 -20.50 4.85 11.71
C GLY A 409 -19.42 3.83 11.36
N MET A 410 -19.52 3.17 10.20
CA MET A 410 -18.57 2.16 9.73
C MET A 410 -17.37 2.81 9.01
N LEU A 411 -16.47 3.44 9.76
CA LEU A 411 -15.33 4.21 9.25
C LEU A 411 -14.07 3.36 8.96
N GLY A 412 -14.28 2.12 8.52
CA GLY A 412 -13.22 1.17 8.14
C GLY A 412 -12.62 1.41 6.74
N ARG A 413 -13.23 2.29 5.93
CA ARG A 413 -12.75 2.67 4.59
C ARG A 413 -11.93 3.95 4.62
N ASN A 414 -11.13 4.15 3.57
CA ASN A 414 -10.36 5.36 3.38
C ASN A 414 -11.21 6.51 2.82
N LEU A 415 -11.79 7.30 3.72
CA LEU A 415 -12.61 8.45 3.35
C LEU A 415 -11.84 9.55 2.63
N SER A 416 -10.55 9.74 2.92
CA SER A 416 -9.69 10.67 2.17
C SER A 416 -9.58 10.25 0.70
N GLN A 417 -9.38 8.95 0.45
CA GLN A 417 -9.39 8.40 -0.90
C GLN A 417 -10.77 8.53 -1.57
N LEU A 418 -11.85 8.15 -0.89
CA LEU A 418 -13.22 8.31 -1.42
C LEU A 418 -13.52 9.78 -1.75
N CYS A 419 -13.06 10.74 -0.95
CA CYS A 419 -13.22 12.16 -1.26
C CYS A 419 -12.47 12.56 -2.54
N ARG A 420 -11.27 12.02 -2.79
CA ARG A 420 -10.55 12.25 -4.05
C ARG A 420 -11.31 11.64 -5.24
N GLU A 421 -11.87 10.44 -5.08
CA GLU A 421 -12.71 9.75 -6.06
C GLU A 421 -14.05 10.46 -6.30
N ILE A 422 -14.60 11.18 -5.32
CA ILE A 422 -15.79 12.02 -5.51
C ILE A 422 -15.44 13.28 -6.31
N LEU A 423 -14.31 13.91 -5.97
CA LEU A 423 -13.96 15.21 -6.55
C LEU A 423 -13.52 15.10 -8.00
N GLN A 424 -12.73 14.09 -8.41
CA GLN A 424 -12.24 13.86 -9.79
C GLN A 424 -11.87 15.13 -10.59
N LYS A 425 -11.31 16.14 -9.93
CA LYS A 425 -10.97 17.48 -10.48
C LYS A 425 -12.17 18.41 -10.80
N GLU A 426 -13.41 18.03 -10.49
CA GLU A 426 -14.60 18.88 -10.53
C GLU A 426 -14.86 19.60 -9.19
N THR A 427 -14.94 20.92 -9.24
CA THR A 427 -15.21 21.77 -8.06
C THR A 427 -16.67 21.78 -7.62
N SER A 428 -17.60 21.46 -8.53
CA SER A 428 -19.05 21.43 -8.26
C SER A 428 -19.44 20.37 -7.22
N ARG A 429 -18.67 19.27 -7.13
CA ARG A 429 -18.91 18.15 -6.20
C ARG A 429 -18.43 18.39 -4.78
N VAL A 430 -17.76 19.51 -4.51
CA VAL A 430 -17.37 19.93 -3.14
C VAL A 430 -18.60 20.01 -2.22
N LYS A 431 -19.79 20.32 -2.76
CA LYS A 431 -21.04 20.35 -1.98
C LYS A 431 -21.34 19.02 -1.31
N ILE A 432 -21.06 17.88 -1.97
CA ILE A 432 -21.28 16.54 -1.41
C ILE A 432 -20.42 16.34 -0.15
N CYS A 433 -19.14 16.74 -0.20
CA CYS A 433 -18.24 16.66 0.94
C CYS A 433 -18.68 17.60 2.08
N LYS A 434 -19.26 18.77 1.77
CA LYS A 434 -19.84 19.68 2.78
C LYS A 434 -21.06 19.05 3.46
N ASP A 435 -21.96 18.45 2.68
CA ASP A 435 -23.13 17.76 3.21
C ASP A 435 -22.71 16.60 4.14
N PHE A 436 -21.61 15.90 3.83
CA PHE A 436 -21.03 14.88 4.70
C PHE A 436 -20.41 15.46 5.98
N LEU A 437 -19.73 16.59 5.89
CA LEU A 437 -19.16 17.29 7.05
C LEU A 437 -20.26 17.69 8.05
N ASP A 438 -21.41 18.13 7.56
CA ASP A 438 -22.58 18.49 8.38
C ASP A 438 -23.19 17.29 9.13
N LEU A 439 -22.93 16.05 8.68
CA LEU A 439 -23.36 14.83 9.35
C LEU A 439 -22.40 14.38 10.46
N CYS A 440 -21.14 14.83 10.46
CA CYS A 440 -20.11 14.35 11.38
C CYS A 440 -20.41 14.60 12.87
N PRO A 441 -20.98 15.75 13.32
CA PRO A 441 -21.30 15.96 14.73
C PRO A 441 -22.28 14.90 15.28
N LYS A 442 -23.31 14.55 14.49
CA LYS A 442 -24.30 13.52 14.83
C LYS A 442 -23.68 12.12 14.94
N LEU A 443 -22.61 11.87 14.18
CA LEU A 443 -21.90 10.60 14.16
C LEU A 443 -21.17 10.34 15.48
N GLN A 444 -20.54 11.38 16.04
CA GLN A 444 -19.85 11.31 17.34
C GLN A 444 -20.82 11.03 18.49
N GLU A 445 -21.99 11.66 18.48
CA GLU A 445 -23.01 11.44 19.52
C GLU A 445 -23.56 10.01 19.48
N ARG A 446 -23.88 9.50 18.29
CA ARG A 446 -24.52 8.17 18.11
C ARG A 446 -23.58 7.00 18.40
N ASN A 447 -22.28 7.13 18.08
CA ASN A 447 -21.32 6.01 18.10
C ASN A 447 -20.18 6.20 19.10
N SER A 448 -20.36 7.06 20.12
CA SER A 448 -19.33 7.44 21.10
C SER A 448 -18.66 6.27 21.84
N LYS A 449 -19.30 5.09 21.92
CA LYS A 449 -18.75 3.89 22.56
C LYS A 449 -17.96 2.96 21.63
N VAL A 450 -18.15 3.07 20.32
CA VAL A 450 -17.60 2.12 19.32
C VAL A 450 -16.53 2.78 18.46
N LEU A 451 -16.67 4.08 18.18
CA LEU A 451 -15.77 4.82 17.31
C LEU A 451 -14.78 5.67 18.13
N PRO A 452 -13.46 5.47 17.96
CA PRO A 452 -12.44 6.37 18.53
C PRO A 452 -12.64 7.82 18.08
N LYS A 453 -12.48 8.77 19.01
CA LYS A 453 -12.58 10.21 18.75
C LYS A 453 -11.51 10.66 17.75
N SER A 454 -10.30 10.13 17.87
CA SER A 454 -9.19 10.38 16.94
C SER A 454 -9.59 10.09 15.50
N ARG A 455 -10.23 8.93 15.26
CA ARG A 455 -10.75 8.55 13.94
C ARG A 455 -11.87 9.48 13.46
N ALA A 456 -12.80 9.84 14.34
CA ALA A 456 -13.89 10.75 13.98
C ALA A 456 -13.36 12.15 13.57
N TYR A 457 -12.37 12.68 14.30
CA TYR A 457 -11.72 13.94 13.94
C TYR A 457 -10.91 13.81 12.64
N GLN A 458 -10.21 12.71 12.41
CA GLN A 458 -9.48 12.50 11.16
C GLN A 458 -10.43 12.53 9.95
N VAL A 459 -11.61 11.92 10.05
CA VAL A 459 -12.62 11.99 8.98
C VAL A 459 -13.07 13.42 8.70
N GLN A 460 -13.28 14.23 9.74
CA GLN A 460 -13.62 15.64 9.57
C GLN A 460 -12.47 16.42 8.92
N VAL A 461 -11.21 16.14 9.30
CA VAL A 461 -10.03 16.74 8.65
C VAL A 461 -9.99 16.38 7.16
N ASP A 462 -10.19 15.10 6.82
CA ASP A 462 -10.20 14.63 5.43
C ASP A 462 -11.30 15.34 4.61
N LEU A 463 -12.50 15.48 5.18
CA LEU A 463 -13.63 16.20 4.55
C LEU A 463 -13.38 17.70 4.42
N LEU A 464 -12.78 18.35 5.43
CA LEU A 464 -12.42 19.77 5.38
C LEU A 464 -11.38 20.05 4.29
N ARG A 465 -10.36 19.19 4.17
CA ARG A 465 -9.36 19.26 3.08
C ARG A 465 -10.01 19.05 1.72
N ALA A 466 -10.94 18.08 1.60
CA ALA A 466 -11.74 17.91 0.39
C ALA A 466 -12.60 19.14 0.07
N CYS A 467 -13.05 19.87 1.09
CA CYS A 467 -13.77 21.14 0.97
C CYS A 467 -12.87 22.36 0.72
N ARG A 468 -11.54 22.17 0.63
CA ARG A 468 -10.52 23.23 0.50
C ARG A 468 -10.47 24.21 1.68
N ASP A 469 -10.87 23.77 2.87
CA ASP A 469 -10.75 24.52 4.11
C ASP A 469 -9.53 24.04 4.94
N GLU A 470 -8.34 24.36 4.44
CA GLU A 470 -7.08 23.94 5.08
C GLU A 470 -6.90 24.57 6.47
N LYS A 471 -7.39 25.80 6.66
CA LYS A 471 -7.24 26.53 7.93
C LYS A 471 -7.96 25.80 9.06
N THR A 472 -9.22 25.43 8.85
CA THR A 472 -9.98 24.67 9.85
C THR A 472 -9.45 23.24 9.97
N ALA A 473 -9.01 22.62 8.86
CA ALA A 473 -8.38 21.30 8.90
C ALA A 473 -7.15 21.26 9.81
N CYS A 474 -6.21 22.21 9.67
CA CYS A 474 -5.02 22.31 10.53
C CYS A 474 -5.37 22.51 12.01
N GLN A 475 -6.41 23.30 12.31
CA GLN A 475 -6.87 23.48 13.69
C GLN A 475 -7.46 22.19 14.27
N LEU A 476 -8.18 21.43 13.46
CA LEU A 476 -8.80 20.18 13.89
C LEU A 476 -7.81 19.03 14.01
N GLU A 477 -6.74 19.04 13.21
CA GLU A 477 -5.64 18.08 13.27
C GLU A 477 -4.99 18.06 14.66
N GLN A 478 -4.88 19.21 15.34
CA GLN A 478 -4.43 19.26 16.73
C GLN A 478 -5.36 18.44 17.66
N LYS A 479 -6.67 18.49 17.44
CA LYS A 479 -7.64 17.67 18.21
C LYS A 479 -7.54 16.18 17.89
N VAL A 480 -7.12 15.80 16.68
CA VAL A 480 -6.84 14.39 16.35
C VAL A 480 -5.74 13.88 17.28
N TRP A 481 -4.64 14.61 17.40
CA TRP A 481 -3.50 14.25 18.24
C TRP A 481 -3.84 14.24 19.72
N THR A 482 -4.58 15.26 20.20
CA THR A 482 -5.11 15.26 21.57
C THR A 482 -6.00 14.04 21.83
N ALA A 483 -6.86 13.67 20.86
CA ALA A 483 -7.71 12.49 21.02
C ALA A 483 -6.91 11.18 21.06
N VAL A 484 -5.87 11.02 20.23
CA VAL A 484 -4.96 9.85 20.31
C VAL A 484 -4.28 9.79 21.68
N ALA A 485 -3.80 10.92 22.18
CA ALA A 485 -3.20 11.02 23.51
C ALA A 485 -4.19 10.64 24.62
N ASP A 486 -5.42 11.17 24.58
CA ASP A 486 -6.48 10.89 25.55
C ASP A 486 -6.92 9.43 25.52
N GLU A 487 -7.08 8.85 24.32
CA GLU A 487 -7.42 7.43 24.12
C GLU A 487 -6.33 6.52 24.68
N THR A 488 -5.07 6.86 24.43
CA THR A 488 -3.91 6.14 24.97
C THR A 488 -3.87 6.26 26.49
N ALA A 489 -4.05 7.46 27.05
CA ALA A 489 -4.08 7.67 28.48
C ALA A 489 -5.22 6.89 29.14
N SER A 490 -6.42 6.91 28.56
CA SER A 490 -7.57 6.15 29.04
C SER A 490 -7.32 4.63 29.02
N ALA A 491 -6.65 4.12 27.98
CA ALA A 491 -6.34 2.70 27.88
C ALA A 491 -5.33 2.24 28.94
N VAL A 492 -4.58 3.15 29.56
CA VAL A 492 -3.48 2.81 30.46
C VAL A 492 -3.78 3.13 31.94
N ARG A 493 -4.75 4.02 32.21
CA ARG A 493 -5.01 4.61 33.54
C ARG A 493 -5.88 3.78 34.52
N TYR A 494 -6.11 2.49 34.32
CA TYR A 494 -6.88 1.70 35.30
C TYR A 494 -6.15 1.64 36.66
N GLY A 495 -6.71 2.26 37.70
CA GLY A 495 -6.14 2.36 39.05
C GLY A 495 -5.51 3.70 39.43
N PHE A 496 -5.51 4.70 38.53
CA PHE A 496 -5.10 6.08 38.88
C PHE A 496 -6.19 6.76 39.73
N LYS A 497 -5.80 7.49 40.78
CA LYS A 497 -6.71 8.43 41.46
C LYS A 497 -7.18 9.47 40.42
N GLU A 498 -8.47 9.50 40.12
CA GLU A 498 -9.12 10.23 39.00
C GLU A 498 -8.99 11.77 39.01
N HIS A 499 -8.19 12.39 39.88
CA HIS A 499 -8.25 13.85 40.14
C HIS A 499 -7.02 14.68 39.75
N LEU A 500 -6.09 14.18 38.94
CA LEU A 500 -4.80 14.86 38.70
C LEU A 500 -4.79 15.91 37.56
N LEU A 501 -5.81 15.96 36.71
CA LEU A 501 -5.86 16.91 35.56
C LEU A 501 -7.00 17.93 35.63
N ASP A 502 -7.91 17.83 36.60
CA ASP A 502 -8.96 18.83 36.79
C ASP A 502 -8.42 20.00 37.63
N SER A 503 -8.58 21.22 37.10
CA SER A 503 -8.25 22.46 37.84
C SER A 503 -9.09 22.56 39.12
N PRO A 504 -8.54 23.05 40.25
CA PRO A 504 -9.30 23.19 41.48
C PRO A 504 -10.28 24.36 41.32
N SER A 505 -11.55 24.06 41.09
CA SER A 505 -12.62 25.06 41.07
C SER A 505 -13.84 24.60 41.86
N VAL A 506 -13.67 24.25 43.14
CA VAL A 506 -14.78 24.26 44.11
C VAL A 506 -14.27 24.71 45.49
N PRO A 507 -14.99 25.58 46.23
CA PRO A 507 -14.51 26.15 47.48
C PRO A 507 -14.49 25.14 48.63
N ALA A 508 -13.60 25.40 49.58
CA ALA A 508 -13.52 24.70 50.85
C ALA A 508 -14.91 24.55 51.52
N ALA A 509 -15.39 23.31 51.63
CA ALA A 509 -16.49 22.96 52.51
C ALA A 509 -16.25 21.60 53.17
N ALA A 510 -15.90 21.69 54.46
CA ALA A 510 -16.21 20.74 55.52
C ALA A 510 -15.68 19.29 55.41
N HIS A 511 -14.38 19.11 55.67
CA HIS A 511 -13.95 17.94 56.45
C HIS A 511 -13.68 18.36 57.91
N LYS A 512 -14.55 17.86 58.78
CA LYS A 512 -14.53 18.03 60.23
C LYS A 512 -13.20 17.53 60.82
N ASN A 513 -12.63 18.39 61.65
CA ASN A 513 -11.73 18.13 62.78
C ASN A 513 -11.48 16.66 63.12
N ASN A 514 -10.23 16.25 62.92
CA ASN A 514 -9.49 15.55 63.97
C ASN A 514 -8.12 16.22 64.07
N GLN A 515 -8.03 17.19 64.99
CA GLN A 515 -6.76 17.65 65.54
C GLN A 515 -6.08 16.43 66.18
N VAL A 516 -5.03 15.93 65.53
CA VAL A 516 -3.91 15.32 66.25
C VAL A 516 -2.79 16.34 66.12
N ASP A 517 -2.71 17.20 67.13
CA ASP A 517 -1.54 18.03 67.41
C ASP A 517 -0.38 17.07 67.65
N GLY A 518 0.50 17.00 66.67
CA GLY A 518 1.65 16.11 66.64
C GLY A 518 2.58 16.62 65.56
N HIS A 519 3.36 17.64 65.91
CA HIS A 519 4.57 18.02 65.18
C HIS A 519 5.51 16.80 65.16
N VAL A 520 5.25 15.84 64.28
CA VAL A 520 6.24 14.85 63.91
C VAL A 520 7.19 15.62 63.01
N ASN A 521 8.28 16.12 63.62
CA ASN A 521 9.50 16.41 62.88
C ASN A 521 9.84 15.12 62.12
N GLN A 522 9.40 14.99 60.87
CA GLN A 522 9.93 14.00 59.96
C GLN A 522 11.39 14.37 59.76
N THR A 523 12.25 13.74 60.57
CA THR A 523 13.70 13.76 60.40
C THR A 523 13.99 13.46 58.94
N PHE A 524 14.63 14.42 58.26
CA PHE A 524 15.08 14.28 56.88
C PHE A 524 15.85 12.96 56.74
N CYS A 525 15.32 12.04 55.92
CA CYS A 525 15.98 10.79 55.59
C CYS A 525 16.59 10.95 54.21
N ALA A 526 17.91 11.09 54.14
CA ALA A 526 18.62 11.17 52.89
C ALA A 526 18.47 9.85 52.11
N ARG A 527 17.67 9.88 51.04
CA ARG A 527 17.49 8.76 50.11
C ARG A 527 18.22 9.07 48.81
N ARG A 528 18.84 8.05 48.25
CA ARG A 528 19.50 8.10 46.95
C ARG A 528 19.10 6.87 46.15
N VAL A 529 18.62 7.10 44.94
CA VAL A 529 18.24 6.07 43.98
C VAL A 529 19.08 6.25 42.72
N LYS A 530 19.61 5.14 42.19
CA LYS A 530 20.29 5.09 40.90
C LYS A 530 19.63 4.03 40.03
N VAL A 531 19.15 4.44 38.86
CA VAL A 531 18.56 3.53 37.86
C VAL A 531 19.40 3.61 36.60
N GLU A 532 19.87 2.46 36.12
CA GLU A 532 20.62 2.30 34.88
C GLU A 532 19.92 1.26 34.02
N LEU A 533 19.67 1.59 32.75
CA LEU A 533 18.94 0.75 31.81
C LEU A 533 19.75 0.53 30.51
N PRO A 534 19.62 -0.65 29.89
CA PRO A 534 20.18 -0.93 28.57
C PRO A 534 19.44 -0.16 27.48
N VAL A 535 20.06 -0.05 26.30
CA VAL A 535 19.35 0.35 25.08
C VAL A 535 18.63 -0.85 24.48
N ARG A 536 17.74 -0.61 23.52
CA ARG A 536 17.04 -1.67 22.79
C ARG A 536 17.32 -1.63 21.30
N VAL A 537 17.46 -2.80 20.71
CA VAL A 537 17.42 -3.01 19.25
C VAL A 537 16.24 -3.90 18.90
N ASP A 538 15.59 -3.65 17.76
CA ASP A 538 14.44 -4.41 17.31
C ASP A 538 14.76 -5.17 16.02
N PHE A 539 14.41 -6.47 15.99
CA PHE A 539 14.50 -7.27 14.77
C PHE A 539 13.32 -6.94 13.86
N VAL A 540 12.10 -6.98 14.41
CA VAL A 540 10.87 -6.77 13.63
C VAL A 540 9.67 -6.43 14.54
N GLY A 541 8.63 -5.86 13.93
CA GLY A 541 7.34 -5.60 14.58
C GLY A 541 7.09 -4.15 14.97
N GLY A 542 8.10 -3.28 14.85
CA GLY A 542 7.96 -1.84 15.06
C GLY A 542 6.78 -1.25 14.27
N TRP A 543 6.19 -0.17 14.79
CA TRP A 543 4.93 0.44 14.34
C TRP A 543 3.66 -0.30 14.77
N SER A 544 3.69 -1.62 14.96
CA SER A 544 2.55 -2.35 15.53
C SER A 544 2.33 -2.06 17.03
N ASP A 545 3.32 -1.45 17.69
CA ASP A 545 3.27 -1.03 19.08
C ASP A 545 2.65 0.38 19.29
N THR A 546 2.53 1.14 18.21
CA THR A 546 2.24 2.58 18.26
C THR A 546 0.73 2.85 18.31
N PRO A 547 0.20 3.65 19.27
CA PRO A 547 -1.18 4.09 19.24
C PRO A 547 -1.49 4.93 17.97
N PRO A 548 -2.70 4.80 17.36
CA PRO A 548 -3.84 4.03 17.83
C PRO A 548 -3.83 2.56 17.40
N TRP A 549 -2.84 2.09 16.63
CA TRP A 549 -2.80 0.68 16.21
C TRP A 549 -2.90 -0.27 17.39
N SER A 550 -2.02 -0.10 18.38
CA SER A 550 -1.96 -0.99 19.54
C SER A 550 -3.19 -0.91 20.46
N LEU A 551 -4.03 0.12 20.30
CA LEU A 551 -5.30 0.28 21.01
C LEU A 551 -6.46 -0.44 20.30
N GLU A 552 -6.41 -0.56 18.98
CA GLU A 552 -7.48 -1.16 18.17
C GLU A 552 -7.16 -2.59 17.71
N ARG A 553 -5.87 -2.94 17.64
CA ARG A 553 -5.35 -4.20 17.09
C ARG A 553 -4.21 -4.73 17.95
N ALA A 554 -3.98 -6.03 17.87
CA ALA A 554 -2.82 -6.62 18.51
C ALA A 554 -1.53 -6.13 17.82
N GLY A 555 -0.59 -5.66 18.62
CA GLY A 555 0.79 -5.37 18.24
C GLY A 555 1.70 -6.51 18.66
N CYS A 556 2.76 -6.75 17.91
CA CYS A 556 3.76 -7.77 18.20
C CYS A 556 5.15 -7.21 17.88
N VAL A 557 6.06 -7.23 18.85
CA VAL A 557 7.44 -6.75 18.67
C VAL A 557 8.42 -7.79 19.19
N LEU A 558 9.44 -8.08 18.39
CA LEU A 558 10.58 -8.91 18.76
C LEU A 558 11.82 -8.02 18.88
N ASN A 559 12.28 -7.80 20.12
CA ASN A 559 13.40 -6.91 20.40
C ASN A 559 14.37 -7.50 21.43
N MET A 560 15.50 -6.83 21.60
CA MET A 560 16.60 -7.27 22.45
C MET A 560 17.19 -6.09 23.23
N ALA A 561 17.37 -6.28 24.53
CA ALA A 561 18.07 -5.34 25.40
C ALA A 561 19.59 -5.56 25.32
N ILE A 562 20.34 -4.50 25.01
CA ILE A 562 21.80 -4.56 24.87
C ILE A 562 22.51 -3.46 25.66
N SER A 563 23.69 -3.79 26.17
CA SER A 563 24.67 -2.82 26.62
C SER A 563 25.61 -2.46 25.47
N LEU A 564 26.15 -1.25 25.49
CA LEU A 564 27.12 -0.77 24.50
C LEU A 564 28.46 -0.48 25.20
N GLU A 565 29.55 -0.93 24.61
CA GLU A 565 30.92 -0.78 25.15
C GLU A 565 31.04 -1.23 26.62
N GLY A 566 30.31 -2.29 26.99
CA GLY A 566 30.32 -2.85 28.34
C GLY A 566 29.53 -2.09 29.40
N CYS A 567 28.81 -1.02 29.03
CA CYS A 567 28.07 -0.16 29.96
C CYS A 567 26.57 -0.08 29.64
N LEU A 568 25.76 0.18 30.67
CA LEU A 568 24.36 0.60 30.51
C LEU A 568 24.35 2.11 30.24
N PRO A 569 24.00 2.55 29.02
CA PRO A 569 24.29 3.92 28.59
C PRO A 569 23.29 4.95 29.11
N ILE A 570 22.12 4.54 29.61
CA ILE A 570 21.02 5.43 29.98
C ILE A 570 20.72 5.28 31.47
N GLY A 571 20.54 6.39 32.17
CA GLY A 571 20.16 6.31 33.57
C GLY A 571 19.84 7.64 34.24
N THR A 572 19.49 7.53 35.52
CA THR A 572 19.24 8.65 36.40
C THR A 572 19.76 8.39 37.82
N ILE A 573 20.09 9.48 38.52
CA ILE A 573 20.29 9.51 39.96
C ILE A 573 19.28 10.51 40.54
N ILE A 574 18.52 10.07 41.54
CA ILE A 574 17.53 10.90 42.25
C ILE A 574 17.88 10.90 43.73
N GLU A 575 18.05 12.09 44.28
CA GLU A 575 18.47 12.32 45.67
C GLU A 575 17.51 13.29 46.36
N THR A 576 17.13 12.99 47.60
CA THR A 576 16.40 13.94 48.44
C THR A 576 17.35 14.98 49.02
N THR A 577 16.94 16.25 49.07
CA THR A 577 17.75 17.37 49.59
C THR A 577 17.02 18.10 50.72
N GLU A 578 17.76 18.68 51.66
CA GLU A 578 17.18 19.52 52.72
C GLU A 578 16.59 20.83 52.18
N ARG A 579 17.20 21.36 51.11
CA ARG A 579 16.68 22.53 50.40
C ARG A 579 15.44 22.11 49.60
N THR A 580 14.29 22.71 49.93
CA THR A 580 13.03 22.56 49.19
C THR A 580 13.17 22.97 47.73
N GLY A 581 12.37 22.37 46.85
CA GLY A 581 12.41 22.63 45.40
C GLY A 581 13.04 21.48 44.63
N LEU A 582 13.16 21.64 43.31
CA LEU A 582 13.65 20.62 42.40
C LEU A 582 14.85 21.15 41.60
N LEU A 583 15.97 20.44 41.67
CA LEU A 583 17.15 20.66 40.84
C LEU A 583 17.25 19.55 39.79
N ILE A 584 17.25 19.90 38.51
CA ILE A 584 17.41 18.97 37.39
C ILE A 584 18.72 19.29 36.68
N ASN A 585 19.54 18.27 36.43
CA ASN A 585 20.77 18.37 35.64
C ASN A 585 20.82 17.26 34.59
N ASP A 586 21.29 17.57 33.38
CA ASP A 586 21.57 16.56 32.35
C ASP A 586 23.06 16.45 32.02
N ASP A 587 23.39 15.51 31.12
CA ASP A 587 24.74 15.24 30.62
C ASP A 587 25.22 16.25 29.56
N ALA A 588 24.32 17.09 29.04
CA ALA A 588 24.65 18.21 28.17
C ALA A 588 25.06 19.48 28.94
N GLY A 589 25.05 19.43 30.27
CA GLY A 589 25.40 20.55 31.15
C GLY A 589 24.25 21.53 31.39
N ASN A 590 23.02 21.19 30.98
CA ASN A 590 21.86 21.99 31.33
C ASN A 590 21.55 21.81 32.82
N GLN A 591 21.12 22.89 33.45
CA GLN A 591 20.68 22.90 34.84
C GLN A 591 19.43 23.76 34.99
N LEU A 592 18.43 23.24 35.71
CA LEU A 592 17.20 23.97 36.01
C LEU A 592 16.83 23.74 37.47
N TYR A 593 16.55 24.84 38.17
CA TYR A 593 16.05 24.81 39.52
C TYR A 593 14.62 25.39 39.56
N ILE A 594 13.70 24.69 40.20
CA ILE A 594 12.28 25.04 40.32
C ILE A 594 11.91 25.09 41.80
N ASP A 595 11.60 26.28 42.31
CA ASP A 595 11.15 26.46 43.70
C ASP A 595 9.71 25.98 43.89
N ASN A 596 8.79 26.40 43.00
CA ASN A 596 7.38 26.03 43.08
C ASN A 596 7.03 24.94 42.07
N LEU A 597 6.84 23.72 42.55
CA LEU A 597 6.52 22.56 41.72
C LEU A 597 5.14 22.65 41.06
N THR A 598 4.20 23.42 41.62
CA THR A 598 2.89 23.62 40.98
C THR A 598 2.97 24.45 39.69
N SER A 599 4.13 25.02 39.38
CA SER A 599 4.39 25.67 38.09
C SER A 599 4.57 24.68 36.93
N ILE A 600 4.80 23.40 37.23
CA ILE A 600 4.92 22.35 36.22
C ILE A 600 3.51 21.98 35.75
N ALA A 601 3.13 22.50 34.58
CA ALA A 601 1.87 22.17 33.93
C ALA A 601 2.07 22.05 32.40
N PRO A 602 1.36 21.12 31.73
CA PRO A 602 1.31 21.09 30.28
C PRO A 602 0.43 22.24 29.74
N PRO A 603 0.61 22.69 28.49
CA PRO A 603 1.56 22.18 27.50
C PRO A 603 2.98 22.70 27.71
N PHE A 604 3.98 21.85 27.43
CA PHE A 604 5.39 22.21 27.53
C PHE A 604 5.91 22.86 26.23
N VAL A 605 6.86 23.79 26.35
CA VAL A 605 7.52 24.44 25.20
C VAL A 605 8.34 23.43 24.41
N VAL A 606 8.31 23.51 23.07
CA VAL A 606 8.93 22.53 22.12
C VAL A 606 10.44 22.34 22.31
N ASP A 607 11.14 23.33 22.86
CA ASP A 607 12.59 23.26 23.09
C ASP A 607 12.97 23.12 24.57
N ASP A 608 12.02 22.80 25.45
CA ASP A 608 12.29 22.58 26.88
C ASP A 608 13.20 21.35 27.09
N PRO A 609 14.46 21.53 27.54
CA PRO A 609 15.42 20.44 27.69
C PRO A 609 15.00 19.44 28.77
N PHE A 610 14.14 19.85 29.71
CA PHE A 610 13.67 19.04 30.82
C PHE A 610 12.20 18.61 30.68
N ARG A 611 11.61 18.70 29.48
CA ARG A 611 10.22 18.27 29.24
C ARG A 611 9.96 16.85 29.72
N LEU A 612 10.89 15.92 29.46
CA LEU A 612 10.78 14.52 29.85
C LEU A 612 10.68 14.37 31.37
N VAL A 613 11.58 15.01 32.12
CA VAL A 613 11.60 14.95 33.59
C VAL A 613 10.36 15.61 34.17
N LYS A 614 9.96 16.78 33.66
CA LYS A 614 8.71 17.46 34.07
C LYS A 614 7.47 16.59 33.83
N SER A 615 7.42 15.91 32.69
CA SER A 615 6.33 14.98 32.37
C SER A 615 6.34 13.76 33.29
N ALA A 616 7.53 13.23 33.63
CA ALA A 616 7.69 12.14 34.58
C ALA A 616 7.13 12.48 35.96
N LEU A 617 7.40 13.68 36.47
CA LEU A 617 6.85 14.16 37.74
C LEU A 617 5.32 14.24 37.72
N LEU A 618 4.72 14.65 36.60
CA LEU A 618 3.26 14.72 36.46
C LEU A 618 2.62 13.34 36.48
N VAL A 619 3.15 12.40 35.68
CA VAL A 619 2.53 11.06 35.57
C VAL A 619 2.71 10.23 36.83
N THR A 620 3.80 10.42 37.58
CA THR A 620 3.99 9.74 38.88
C THR A 620 3.16 10.37 40.00
N GLY A 621 2.60 11.57 39.81
CA GLY A 621 1.78 12.26 40.80
C GLY A 621 2.56 12.90 41.95
N ILE A 622 3.90 12.79 41.95
CA ILE A 622 4.77 13.26 43.05
C ILE A 622 4.61 14.76 43.34
N ILE A 623 4.19 15.54 42.34
CA ILE A 623 3.95 16.99 42.46
C ILE A 623 2.76 17.31 43.37
N HIS A 624 1.83 16.37 43.52
CA HIS A 624 0.60 16.52 44.29
C HIS A 624 0.67 15.84 45.66
N GLU A 625 1.77 15.15 45.95
CA GLU A 625 1.99 14.53 47.26
C GLU A 625 2.63 15.53 48.22
N ASN A 626 2.13 15.60 49.46
CA ASN A 626 2.67 16.47 50.52
C ASN A 626 4.14 16.15 50.91
N ILE A 627 4.73 15.13 50.27
CA ILE A 627 6.09 14.64 50.46
C ILE A 627 7.13 15.73 50.14
N LEU A 628 6.88 16.60 49.16
CA LEU A 628 7.81 17.67 48.74
C LEU A 628 7.62 19.01 49.44
N VAL A 629 6.74 19.08 50.45
CA VAL A 629 6.49 20.32 51.21
C VAL A 629 7.64 20.62 52.19
N SER A 630 8.37 19.59 52.65
CA SER A 630 9.45 19.71 53.63
C SER A 630 10.83 19.23 53.15
N MET A 631 10.96 18.79 51.90
CA MET A 631 12.22 18.37 51.29
C MET A 631 12.26 18.66 49.79
N GLY A 632 13.46 18.79 49.22
CA GLY A 632 13.65 18.93 47.78
C GLY A 632 14.15 17.65 47.12
N LEU A 633 14.26 17.71 45.78
CA LEU A 633 14.79 16.65 44.95
C LEU A 633 15.90 17.18 44.04
N GLN A 634 16.95 16.37 43.90
CA GLN A 634 17.96 16.54 42.88
C GLN A 634 17.90 15.36 41.92
N ILE A 635 17.63 15.65 40.64
CA ILE A 635 17.55 14.67 39.56
C ILE A 635 18.71 14.93 38.60
N ARG A 636 19.53 13.89 38.38
CA ARG A 636 20.56 13.89 37.35
C ARG A 636 20.23 12.82 36.32
N THR A 637 20.24 13.17 35.05
CA THR A 637 19.98 12.24 33.93
C THR A 637 21.17 12.16 32.98
N TRP A 638 21.38 11.02 32.34
CA TRP A 638 22.35 10.87 31.26
C TRP A 638 21.87 9.87 30.21
N ALA A 639 22.33 10.07 28.99
CA ALA A 639 22.18 9.16 27.87
C ALA A 639 23.47 9.18 27.03
N ASN A 640 24.36 8.23 27.28
CA ASN A 640 25.66 8.09 26.60
C ASN A 640 25.53 7.51 25.18
N VAL A 641 24.49 7.91 24.45
CA VAL A 641 24.21 7.56 23.06
C VAL A 641 23.62 8.78 22.35
N PRO A 642 23.93 9.02 21.06
CA PRO A 642 23.37 10.16 20.33
C PRO A 642 21.84 10.21 20.41
N ARG A 643 21.27 11.40 20.62
CA ARG A 643 19.81 11.59 20.49
C ARG A 643 19.41 11.37 19.03
N GLY A 644 18.26 10.73 18.80
CA GLY A 644 17.85 10.34 17.43
C GLY A 644 18.65 9.18 16.84
N SER A 645 19.30 8.37 17.70
CA SER A 645 20.04 7.16 17.29
C SER A 645 19.13 5.99 16.87
N GLY A 646 17.83 6.09 17.09
CA GLY A 646 16.89 5.01 16.82
C GLY A 646 16.88 3.91 17.89
N LEU A 647 17.69 3.99 18.97
CA LEU A 647 17.84 2.99 20.04
C LEU A 647 16.83 3.10 21.21
N GLY A 648 15.80 3.93 21.07
CA GLY A 648 14.75 4.12 22.09
C GLY A 648 15.20 4.98 23.27
N THR A 649 16.25 5.78 23.08
CA THR A 649 16.93 6.54 24.13
C THR A 649 15.97 7.38 24.98
N SER A 650 15.03 8.08 24.36
CA SER A 650 14.11 8.98 25.08
C SER A 650 13.14 8.21 25.97
N SER A 651 12.49 7.17 25.46
CA SER A 651 11.50 6.38 26.22
C SER A 651 12.18 5.56 27.32
N ILE A 652 13.40 5.07 27.07
CA ILE A 652 14.19 4.35 28.08
C ILE A 652 14.66 5.32 29.18
N LEU A 653 15.07 6.54 28.83
CA LEU A 653 15.39 7.57 29.83
C LEU A 653 14.16 7.94 30.65
N ALA A 654 13.00 8.08 30.01
CA ALA A 654 11.72 8.28 30.70
C ALA A 654 11.42 7.13 31.66
N ALA A 655 11.64 5.88 31.25
CA ALA A 655 11.49 4.71 32.10
C ALA A 655 12.44 4.74 33.31
N ALA A 656 13.71 5.13 33.13
CA ALA A 656 14.67 5.27 34.22
C ALA A 656 14.23 6.33 35.23
N VAL A 657 13.79 7.50 34.76
CA VAL A 657 13.31 8.61 35.62
C VAL A 657 12.04 8.21 36.36
N VAL A 658 11.04 7.67 35.67
CA VAL A 658 9.78 7.22 36.29
C VAL A 658 10.05 6.14 37.34
N LYS A 659 10.86 5.13 37.01
CA LYS A 659 11.24 4.07 37.96
C LYS A 659 11.97 4.62 39.18
N GLY A 660 12.91 5.55 38.99
CA GLY A 660 13.62 6.21 40.08
C GLY A 660 12.70 7.04 40.97
N LEU A 661 11.73 7.76 40.39
CA LEU A 661 10.75 8.56 41.13
C LEU A 661 9.79 7.67 41.95
N LEU A 662 9.41 6.49 41.44
CA LEU A 662 8.61 5.53 42.19
C LEU A 662 9.42 4.90 43.33
N GLN A 663 10.69 4.57 43.09
CA GLN A 663 11.61 4.06 44.12
C GLN A 663 11.88 5.06 45.25
N ILE A 664 12.00 6.36 44.95
CA ILE A 664 12.27 7.37 45.98
C ILE A 664 11.03 7.68 46.83
N THR A 665 9.84 7.38 46.32
CA THR A 665 8.53 7.64 46.96
C THR A 665 7.85 6.40 47.53
N ASP A 666 8.48 5.21 47.42
CA ASP A 666 7.89 3.91 47.77
C ASP A 666 6.61 3.57 46.98
N GLY A 667 6.53 4.04 45.72
CA GLY A 667 5.47 3.70 44.77
C GLY A 667 5.69 2.33 44.07
N ASP A 668 4.74 1.93 43.22
CA ASP A 668 4.83 0.70 42.43
C ASP A 668 5.87 0.80 41.31
N GLU A 669 7.09 0.33 41.58
CA GLU A 669 8.21 0.31 40.64
C GLU A 669 8.21 -0.86 39.63
N SER A 670 7.12 -1.63 39.55
CA SER A 670 7.04 -2.75 38.62
C SER A 670 7.24 -2.31 37.17
N ASN A 671 7.95 -3.13 36.38
CA ASN A 671 8.21 -2.82 34.98
C ASN A 671 6.91 -2.59 34.17
N GLU A 672 5.83 -3.29 34.54
CA GLU A 672 4.52 -3.10 33.92
C GLU A 672 3.96 -1.70 34.21
N ASN A 673 3.98 -1.25 35.47
CA ASN A 673 3.52 0.08 35.83
C ASN A 673 4.39 1.19 35.22
N VAL A 674 5.72 1.03 35.25
CA VAL A 674 6.64 1.99 34.62
C VAL A 674 6.39 2.10 33.12
N ALA A 675 6.24 0.97 32.41
CA ALA A 675 6.00 0.99 30.96
C ALA A 675 4.69 1.70 30.59
N ARG A 676 3.64 1.49 31.40
CA ARG A 676 2.35 2.17 31.30
C ARG A 676 2.49 3.68 31.51
N LEU A 677 3.15 4.11 32.58
CA LEU A 677 3.39 5.52 32.88
C LEU A 677 4.18 6.23 31.77
N VAL A 678 5.20 5.56 31.23
CA VAL A 678 5.99 6.10 30.11
C VAL A 678 5.14 6.28 28.85
N LEU A 679 4.23 5.35 28.56
CA LEU A 679 3.34 5.49 27.41
C LEU A 679 2.45 6.74 27.54
N VAL A 680 1.94 7.05 28.73
CA VAL A 680 1.18 8.30 29.00
C VAL A 680 2.07 9.53 28.90
N LEU A 681 3.28 9.44 29.46
CA LEU A 681 4.28 10.50 29.47
C LEU A 681 4.63 10.95 28.05
N GLU A 682 4.84 10.03 27.12
CA GLU A 682 5.17 10.37 25.73
C GLU A 682 4.05 11.09 24.98
N GLN A 683 2.79 10.77 25.31
CA GLN A 683 1.65 11.50 24.76
C GLN A 683 1.59 12.93 25.32
N LEU A 684 1.86 13.12 26.63
CA LEU A 684 1.95 14.45 27.26
C LEU A 684 3.11 15.28 26.69
N MET A 685 4.22 14.64 26.31
CA MET A 685 5.36 15.31 25.69
C MET A 685 5.08 15.78 24.25
N GLY A 686 4.04 15.24 23.61
CA GLY A 686 3.74 15.42 22.19
C GLY A 686 4.64 14.61 21.25
N THR A 687 5.43 13.67 21.77
CA THR A 687 6.28 12.79 20.94
C THR A 687 5.51 11.60 20.38
N GLY A 688 4.48 11.12 21.11
CA GLY A 688 3.47 10.19 20.60
C GLY A 688 3.96 8.75 20.32
N GLY A 689 5.06 8.32 20.93
CA GLY A 689 5.66 7.01 20.67
C GLY A 689 4.83 5.81 21.14
N GLY A 690 5.28 4.62 20.76
CA GLY A 690 4.68 3.35 21.12
C GLY A 690 5.19 2.78 22.44
N TRP A 691 4.90 1.51 22.70
CA TRP A 691 5.32 0.84 23.94
C TRP A 691 6.63 0.06 23.83
N GLN A 692 7.18 -0.15 22.63
CA GLN A 692 8.30 -1.07 22.45
C GLN A 692 9.60 -0.61 23.11
N ASP A 693 9.84 0.70 23.19
CA ASP A 693 11.13 1.27 23.58
C ASP A 693 11.36 1.08 25.08
N GLN A 694 10.38 1.48 25.89
CA GLN A 694 10.39 1.31 27.33
C GLN A 694 10.35 -0.17 27.73
N ILE A 695 9.55 -1.01 27.05
CA ILE A 695 9.60 -2.46 27.26
C ILE A 695 11.00 -2.98 26.93
N GLY A 696 11.55 -2.53 25.80
CA GLY A 696 12.87 -2.82 25.29
C GLY A 696 13.99 -2.62 26.32
N GLY A 697 13.95 -1.51 27.06
CA GLY A 697 14.95 -1.19 28.10
C GLY A 697 14.63 -1.75 29.49
N LEU A 698 13.37 -1.91 29.87
CA LEU A 698 12.97 -2.38 31.22
C LEU A 698 13.14 -3.89 31.40
N TYR A 699 12.88 -4.66 30.35
CA TYR A 699 12.97 -6.12 30.38
C TYR A 699 14.28 -6.55 29.70
N PRO A 700 15.13 -7.33 30.36
CA PRO A 700 16.38 -7.78 29.78
C PRO A 700 16.17 -8.85 28.69
N GLY A 701 17.26 -9.21 28.02
CA GLY A 701 17.34 -10.30 27.08
C GLY A 701 16.64 -10.03 25.76
N ILE A 702 16.48 -11.11 25.01
CA ILE A 702 15.61 -11.18 23.84
C ILE A 702 14.19 -11.42 24.33
N LYS A 703 13.21 -10.71 23.78
CA LYS A 703 11.82 -10.82 24.20
C LYS A 703 10.87 -10.57 23.04
N PHE A 704 9.77 -11.30 23.11
CA PHE A 704 8.63 -11.12 22.24
C PHE A 704 7.50 -10.52 23.06
N THR A 705 7.02 -9.35 22.66
CA THR A 705 5.95 -8.65 23.36
C THR A 705 4.72 -8.60 22.49
N THR A 706 3.57 -9.00 23.04
CA THR A 706 2.26 -8.88 22.39
C THR A 706 1.39 -7.90 23.15
N SER A 707 0.73 -6.98 22.44
CA SER A 707 -0.32 -6.15 23.02
C SER A 707 -1.70 -6.74 22.74
N PHE A 708 -2.57 -6.67 23.73
CA PHE A 708 -3.97 -7.01 23.62
C PHE A 708 -4.80 -5.72 23.72
N PRO A 709 -5.45 -5.30 22.62
CA PRO A 709 -6.23 -4.06 22.61
C PRO A 709 -7.38 -4.15 23.61
N GLY A 710 -7.66 -3.04 24.29
CA GLY A 710 -8.68 -2.97 25.33
C GLY A 710 -8.46 -1.80 26.28
N ILE A 711 -9.40 -1.61 27.20
CA ILE A 711 -9.27 -0.69 28.33
C ILE A 711 -9.40 -1.54 29.61
N PRO A 712 -8.29 -1.90 30.27
CA PRO A 712 -6.93 -1.46 30.00
C PRO A 712 -6.25 -2.19 28.83
N LEU A 713 -5.31 -1.51 28.16
CA LEU A 713 -4.33 -2.08 27.23
C LEU A 713 -3.44 -3.04 28.03
N ARG A 714 -3.36 -4.29 27.60
CA ARG A 714 -2.53 -5.30 28.28
C ARG A 714 -1.33 -5.64 27.42
N LEU A 715 -0.15 -5.67 28.05
CA LEU A 715 1.10 -6.08 27.40
C LEU A 715 1.54 -7.41 28.01
N GLN A 716 1.78 -8.39 27.15
CA GLN A 716 2.37 -9.66 27.56
C GLN A 716 3.80 -9.71 27.03
N VAL A 717 4.77 -9.61 27.93
CA VAL A 717 6.20 -9.74 27.62
C VAL A 717 6.61 -11.19 27.83
N ILE A 718 7.02 -11.86 26.76
CA ILE A 718 7.49 -13.25 26.78
C ILE A 718 9.01 -13.22 26.58
N PRO A 719 9.82 -13.44 27.65
CA PRO A 719 11.26 -13.54 27.49
C PRO A 719 11.61 -14.80 26.69
N LEU A 720 12.55 -14.69 25.77
CA LEU A 720 13.11 -15.83 25.04
C LEU A 720 14.37 -16.28 25.78
N LEU A 721 14.32 -17.49 26.34
CA LEU A 721 15.47 -18.12 26.98
C LEU A 721 16.47 -18.54 25.89
N ALA A 722 17.41 -17.64 25.58
CA ALA A 722 18.40 -17.85 24.54
C ALA A 722 19.36 -18.99 24.95
N SER A 723 19.49 -19.99 24.08
CA SER A 723 20.50 -21.04 24.24
C SER A 723 21.91 -20.44 24.13
N SER A 724 22.91 -21.08 24.76
CA SER A 724 24.30 -20.64 24.62
C SER A 724 24.75 -20.59 23.16
N GLN A 725 24.25 -21.52 22.32
CA GLN A 725 24.52 -21.53 20.89
C GLN A 725 23.98 -20.27 20.20
N LEU A 726 22.72 -19.91 20.47
CA LEU A 726 22.09 -18.71 19.90
C LEU A 726 22.87 -17.44 20.25
N ILE A 727 23.30 -17.31 21.51
CA ILE A 727 24.08 -16.16 21.97
C ILE A 727 25.44 -16.08 21.25
N ILE A 728 26.10 -17.22 21.04
CA ILE A 728 27.38 -17.27 20.32
C ILE A 728 27.18 -16.87 18.85
N GLU A 729 26.19 -17.44 18.17
CA GLU A 729 25.86 -17.12 16.79
C GLU A 729 25.57 -15.62 16.61
N LEU A 730 24.68 -15.05 17.44
CA LEU A 730 24.36 -13.63 17.38
C LEU A 730 25.59 -12.76 17.63
N LYS A 731 26.43 -13.08 18.62
CA LYS A 731 27.66 -12.31 18.89
C LYS A 731 28.66 -12.34 17.75
N GLN A 732 28.73 -13.44 17.01
CA GLN A 732 29.67 -13.60 15.90
C GLN A 732 29.16 -13.00 14.59
N ARG A 733 27.83 -12.95 14.41
CA ARG A 733 27.20 -12.58 13.12
C ARG A 733 26.52 -11.22 13.12
N LEU A 734 26.02 -10.73 14.25
CA LEU A 734 25.26 -9.47 14.32
C LEU A 734 26.17 -8.28 14.67
N LEU A 735 26.25 -7.33 13.74
CA LEU A 735 26.93 -6.06 13.92
C LEU A 735 25.90 -4.95 14.23
N VAL A 736 26.24 -4.10 15.20
CA VAL A 736 25.47 -2.91 15.59
C VAL A 736 26.26 -1.68 15.16
N VAL A 737 25.80 -1.01 14.12
CA VAL A 737 26.56 0.03 13.41
C VAL A 737 25.85 1.37 13.49
N PHE A 738 26.50 2.41 14.00
CA PHE A 738 26.00 3.77 13.92
C PHE A 738 26.35 4.38 12.56
N THR A 739 25.35 4.88 11.85
CA THR A 739 25.47 5.41 10.47
C THR A 739 26.13 6.80 10.39
N GLY A 740 26.36 7.46 11.52
CA GLY A 740 26.85 8.84 11.56
C GLY A 740 25.77 9.90 11.36
N GLN A 741 24.56 9.51 10.96
CA GLN A 741 23.41 10.39 10.79
C GLN A 741 22.41 10.23 11.94
N VAL A 742 21.65 11.28 12.25
CA VAL A 742 20.55 11.23 13.23
C VAL A 742 19.30 11.88 12.65
N ARG A 743 18.13 11.29 12.93
CA ARG A 743 16.83 11.83 12.52
C ARG A 743 15.85 11.76 13.68
N LEU A 744 15.06 12.81 13.85
CA LEU A 744 13.99 12.84 14.85
C LEU A 744 12.77 12.07 14.34
N ALA A 745 12.30 11.08 15.12
CA ALA A 745 11.21 10.18 14.75
C ALA A 745 9.83 10.86 14.65
N HIS A 746 9.62 12.00 15.33
CA HIS A 746 8.32 12.69 15.43
C HIS A 746 7.65 12.95 14.07
N GLN A 747 8.41 13.39 13.06
CA GLN A 747 7.83 13.72 11.75
C GLN A 747 7.38 12.46 10.99
N VAL A 748 8.05 11.33 11.21
CA VAL A 748 7.70 10.04 10.59
C VAL A 748 6.44 9.50 11.23
N LEU A 749 6.39 9.53 12.57
CA LEU A 749 5.25 9.09 13.35
C LEU A 749 3.95 9.77 12.90
N GLN A 750 3.98 11.10 12.71
CA GLN A 750 2.81 11.85 12.26
C GLN A 750 2.24 11.34 10.94
N LYS A 751 3.10 11.10 9.95
CA LYS A 751 2.70 10.59 8.64
C LYS A 751 2.08 9.19 8.73
N VAL A 752 2.74 8.29 9.46
CA VAL A 752 2.30 6.88 9.60
C VAL A 752 0.95 6.80 10.33
N VAL A 753 0.80 7.53 11.44
CA VAL A 753 -0.45 7.55 12.22
C VAL A 753 -1.60 8.19 11.44
N ILE A 754 -1.36 9.27 10.69
CA ILE A 754 -2.41 9.87 9.83
C ILE A 754 -2.88 8.86 8.78
N ARG A 755 -1.97 8.19 8.07
CA ARG A 755 -2.32 7.15 7.09
C ARG A 755 -3.08 5.99 7.74
N TYR A 756 -2.70 5.59 8.96
CA TYR A 756 -3.42 4.57 9.73
C TYR A 756 -4.84 5.02 10.09
N LEU A 757 -4.99 6.24 10.63
CA LEU A 757 -6.29 6.82 10.94
C LEU A 757 -7.14 6.96 9.69
N GLN A 758 -6.56 7.26 8.53
CA GLN A 758 -7.23 7.27 7.24
C GLN A 758 -7.63 5.89 6.74
N ARG A 759 -7.16 4.79 7.33
CA ARG A 759 -7.36 3.41 6.83
C ARG A 759 -6.76 3.18 5.45
N ASP A 760 -5.57 3.73 5.21
CA ASP A 760 -4.73 3.39 4.06
C ASP A 760 -4.49 1.87 4.03
N ASN A 761 -4.92 1.21 2.94
CA ASN A 761 -4.94 -0.24 2.87
C ASN A 761 -3.53 -0.85 2.83
N LEU A 762 -2.62 -0.21 2.10
CA LEU A 762 -1.23 -0.66 2.01
C LEU A 762 -0.59 -0.59 3.39
N LEU A 763 -0.66 0.58 4.06
CA LEU A 763 -0.09 0.75 5.39
C LEU A 763 -0.70 -0.20 6.42
N VAL A 764 -2.02 -0.39 6.40
CA VAL A 764 -2.67 -1.36 7.31
C VAL A 764 -2.15 -2.77 7.05
N SER A 765 -1.96 -3.16 5.79
CA SER A 765 -1.39 -4.46 5.43
C SER A 765 0.06 -4.59 5.92
N SER A 766 0.90 -3.60 5.65
CA SER A 766 2.32 -3.61 6.02
C SER A 766 2.51 -3.73 7.55
N VAL A 767 1.73 -3.00 8.36
CA VAL A 767 1.80 -3.13 9.83
C VAL A 767 1.26 -4.48 10.33
N LYS A 768 0.24 -5.07 9.69
CA LYS A 768 -0.18 -6.45 10.01
C LYS A 768 0.96 -7.44 9.73
N ARG A 769 1.60 -7.30 8.58
CA ARG A 769 2.71 -8.18 8.18
C ARG A 769 3.90 -8.05 9.12
N LEU A 770 4.26 -6.83 9.54
CA LEU A 770 5.29 -6.62 10.58
C LEU A 770 4.97 -7.36 11.89
N ALA A 771 3.71 -7.33 12.35
CA ALA A 771 3.31 -8.05 13.56
C ALA A 771 3.32 -9.58 13.38
N GLU A 772 3.00 -10.08 12.19
CA GLU A 772 3.11 -11.50 11.85
C GLU A 772 4.57 -11.96 11.79
N LEU A 773 5.43 -11.20 11.12
CA LEU A 773 6.86 -11.46 11.05
C LEU A 773 7.52 -11.49 12.44
N ALA A 774 7.03 -10.71 13.41
CA ALA A 774 7.50 -10.80 14.79
C ALA A 774 7.19 -12.15 15.46
N LYS A 775 6.08 -12.81 15.08
CA LYS A 775 5.73 -14.15 15.57
C LYS A 775 6.62 -15.21 14.90
N ILE A 776 6.78 -15.11 13.58
CA ILE A 776 7.67 -16.01 12.81
C ILE A 776 9.11 -15.88 13.33
N GLY A 777 9.61 -14.66 13.51
CA GLY A 777 10.95 -14.42 14.04
C GLY A 777 11.16 -14.91 15.47
N ARG A 778 10.09 -14.95 16.29
CA ARG A 778 10.18 -15.60 17.61
C ARG A 778 10.44 -17.10 17.45
N GLU A 779 9.74 -17.76 16.55
CA GLU A 779 9.89 -19.20 16.30
C GLU A 779 11.29 -19.51 15.72
N ALA A 780 11.73 -18.75 14.72
CA ALA A 780 13.06 -18.88 14.14
C ALA A 780 14.19 -18.71 15.18
N LEU A 781 14.11 -17.70 16.06
CA LEU A 781 15.09 -17.54 17.15
C LEU A 781 15.06 -18.72 18.13
N MET A 782 13.88 -19.24 18.46
CA MET A 782 13.74 -20.40 19.36
C MET A 782 14.35 -21.68 18.75
N ASN A 783 14.31 -21.80 17.41
CA ASN A 783 14.91 -22.91 16.66
C ASN A 783 16.39 -22.68 16.29
N CYS A 784 16.96 -21.52 16.62
CA CYS A 784 18.31 -21.08 16.20
C CYS A 784 18.47 -20.94 14.67
N GLU A 785 17.40 -20.64 13.95
CA GLU A 785 17.36 -20.38 12.50
C GLU A 785 17.74 -18.92 12.21
N ILE A 786 19.02 -18.60 12.37
CA ILE A 786 19.52 -17.21 12.27
C ILE A 786 19.39 -16.63 10.85
N ASP A 787 19.50 -17.45 9.82
CA ASP A 787 19.38 -17.00 8.43
C ASP A 787 17.95 -16.50 8.14
N GLU A 788 16.94 -17.18 8.69
CA GLU A 788 15.54 -16.77 8.59
C GLU A 788 15.28 -15.42 9.30
N ILE A 789 15.99 -15.13 10.40
CA ILE A 789 15.97 -13.80 11.01
C ILE A 789 16.54 -12.73 10.08
N GLY A 790 17.55 -13.07 9.29
CA GLY A 790 18.09 -12.21 8.23
C GLY A 790 17.02 -11.85 7.21
N GLU A 791 16.34 -12.85 6.66
CA GLU A 791 15.25 -12.66 5.69
C GLU A 791 14.09 -11.83 6.27
N ILE A 792 13.70 -12.10 7.52
CA ILE A 792 12.69 -11.31 8.24
C ILE A 792 13.14 -9.85 8.41
N MET A 793 14.42 -9.59 8.68
CA MET A 793 14.95 -8.23 8.78
C MET A 793 14.88 -7.49 7.44
N LEU A 794 15.18 -8.16 6.33
CA LEU A 794 15.06 -7.60 4.98
C LEU A 794 13.61 -7.28 4.63
N GLU A 795 12.68 -8.22 4.90
CA GLU A 795 11.25 -7.97 4.66
C GLU A 795 10.74 -6.82 5.54
N ALA A 796 11.12 -6.79 6.82
CA ALA A 796 10.78 -5.70 7.73
C ALA A 796 11.32 -4.35 7.24
N TRP A 797 12.53 -4.33 6.67
CA TRP A 797 13.12 -3.12 6.10
C TRP A 797 12.35 -2.61 4.88
N ARG A 798 12.00 -3.51 3.95
CA ARG A 798 11.14 -3.20 2.80
C ARG A 798 9.80 -2.63 3.24
N LEU A 799 9.16 -3.25 4.24
CA LEU A 799 7.89 -2.76 4.81
C LEU A 799 8.04 -1.40 5.49
N HIS A 800 9.16 -1.13 6.18
CA HIS A 800 9.41 0.21 6.74
C HIS A 800 9.49 1.29 5.64
N GLN A 801 10.08 0.98 4.49
CA GLN A 801 10.12 1.89 3.34
C GLN A 801 8.74 2.11 2.71
N GLU A 802 7.83 1.12 2.75
CA GLU A 802 6.43 1.31 2.36
C GLU A 802 5.66 2.25 3.31
N LEU A 803 6.00 2.20 4.61
CA LEU A 803 5.39 3.06 5.63
C LEU A 803 5.87 4.52 5.50
N ASP A 804 7.19 4.73 5.39
CA ASP A 804 7.83 6.02 5.12
C ASP A 804 9.02 5.82 4.17
N PRO A 805 8.91 6.23 2.89
CA PRO A 805 10.03 6.13 1.94
C PRO A 805 11.28 6.89 2.39
N TYR A 806 11.12 7.91 3.24
CA TYR A 806 12.22 8.68 3.80
C TYR A 806 12.91 7.97 4.98
N CYS A 807 12.49 6.76 5.36
CA CYS A 807 13.19 5.96 6.34
C CYS A 807 14.55 5.49 5.81
N SER A 808 14.79 5.53 4.49
CA SER A 808 16.12 5.36 3.90
C SER A 808 16.60 6.65 3.22
N ASN A 809 17.87 6.67 2.83
CA ASN A 809 18.49 7.72 2.04
C ASN A 809 19.74 7.15 1.32
N GLU A 810 20.31 7.92 0.39
CA GLU A 810 21.46 7.49 -0.42
C GLU A 810 22.64 6.94 0.41
N LEU A 811 22.92 7.51 1.59
CA LEU A 811 24.00 7.01 2.45
C LEU A 811 23.68 5.64 3.01
N VAL A 812 22.45 5.45 3.49
CA VAL A 812 21.96 4.17 4.03
C VAL A 812 21.90 3.11 2.93
N ASP A 813 21.39 3.47 1.75
CA ASP A 813 21.28 2.56 0.61
C ASP A 813 22.66 2.10 0.14
N ARG A 814 23.65 3.01 0.06
CA ARG A 814 25.05 2.64 -0.24
C ARG A 814 25.69 1.77 0.84
N LEU A 815 25.41 2.04 2.12
CA LEU A 815 25.91 1.22 3.23
C LEU A 815 25.35 -0.21 3.15
N PHE A 816 24.06 -0.35 2.87
CA PHE A 816 23.43 -1.67 2.73
C PHE A 816 23.88 -2.39 1.47
N ALA A 817 23.98 -1.72 0.33
CA ALA A 817 24.57 -2.30 -0.88
C ALA A 817 26.02 -2.78 -0.66
N PHE A 818 26.81 -2.04 0.14
CA PHE A 818 28.16 -2.46 0.53
C PHE A 818 28.18 -3.68 1.45
N ALA A 819 27.24 -3.75 2.39
CA ALA A 819 27.14 -4.85 3.36
C ALA A 819 26.49 -6.12 2.79
N ASP A 820 25.68 -5.98 1.73
CA ASP A 820 24.84 -7.03 1.15
C ASP A 820 25.58 -8.34 0.82
N PRO A 821 26.77 -8.33 0.18
CA PRO A 821 27.50 -9.58 -0.11
C PRO A 821 27.85 -10.39 1.15
N TYR A 822 27.97 -9.73 2.30
CA TYR A 822 28.37 -10.30 3.58
C TYR A 822 27.20 -10.70 4.48
N CYS A 823 26.01 -10.17 4.21
CA CYS A 823 24.86 -10.27 5.10
C CYS A 823 23.78 -11.22 4.56
N CYS A 824 23.06 -11.87 5.47
CA CYS A 824 21.77 -12.48 5.17
C CYS A 824 20.61 -11.55 5.58
N GLY A 825 20.87 -10.45 6.28
CA GLY A 825 19.87 -9.42 6.47
C GLY A 825 20.38 -8.16 7.13
N TYR A 826 19.69 -7.05 6.90
CA TYR A 826 20.04 -5.76 7.46
C TYR A 826 18.82 -4.84 7.54
N LYS A 827 18.85 -3.89 8.47
CA LYS A 827 17.85 -2.81 8.60
C LYS A 827 18.34 -1.69 9.51
N LEU A 828 17.73 -0.51 9.40
CA LEU A 828 17.84 0.49 10.47
C LEU A 828 16.95 0.12 11.66
N VAL A 829 17.38 0.55 12.85
CA VAL A 829 16.65 0.41 14.12
C VAL A 829 15.76 1.64 14.34
N GLY A 830 14.54 1.43 14.81
CA GLY A 830 13.57 2.51 15.05
C GLY A 830 12.98 3.13 13.77
N ALA A 831 12.70 4.43 13.78
CA ALA A 831 11.94 5.12 12.73
C ALA A 831 12.69 5.32 11.38
N GLY A 832 14.01 5.08 11.35
CA GLY A 832 14.84 5.22 10.15
C GLY A 832 15.30 6.66 9.82
N GLY A 833 15.95 6.79 8.66
CA GLY A 833 16.54 8.00 8.10
C GLY A 833 17.91 8.36 8.68
N GLY A 834 18.51 7.43 9.43
CA GLY A 834 19.77 7.56 10.16
C GLY A 834 19.75 6.70 11.44
N GLY A 835 20.72 6.92 12.32
CA GLY A 835 20.83 6.21 13.60
C GLY A 835 21.62 4.91 13.48
N PHE A 836 21.18 3.88 14.18
CA PHE A 836 21.83 2.57 14.18
C PHE A 836 21.24 1.63 13.13
N ALA A 837 22.10 0.84 12.51
CA ALA A 837 21.79 -0.30 11.67
C ALA A 837 22.13 -1.61 12.40
N LEU A 838 21.32 -2.63 12.15
CA LEU A 838 21.66 -4.03 12.41
C LEU A 838 22.09 -4.66 11.10
N LEU A 839 23.28 -5.26 11.08
CA LEU A 839 23.78 -6.04 9.94
C LEU A 839 24.01 -7.47 10.43
N LEU A 840 23.27 -8.43 9.89
CA LEU A 840 23.39 -9.85 10.22
C LEU A 840 24.19 -10.55 9.12
N ALA A 841 25.44 -10.87 9.43
CA ALA A 841 26.36 -11.54 8.51
C ALA A 841 25.91 -12.97 8.20
N LYS A 842 26.23 -13.49 7.01
CA LYS A 842 25.94 -14.89 6.58
C LYS A 842 26.59 -15.94 7.48
N ASN A 843 27.75 -15.64 8.04
CA ASN A 843 28.46 -16.49 9.00
C ASN A 843 29.49 -15.66 9.79
N ALA A 844 30.15 -16.29 10.76
CA ALA A 844 31.13 -15.64 11.63
C ALA A 844 32.34 -15.04 10.88
N ASN A 845 32.76 -15.63 9.75
CA ASN A 845 33.88 -15.10 8.97
C ASN A 845 33.46 -13.85 8.20
N SER A 846 32.28 -13.88 7.55
CA SER A 846 31.69 -12.71 6.90
C SER A 846 31.48 -11.56 7.89
N GLY A 847 31.07 -11.85 9.14
CA GLY A 847 30.91 -10.83 10.18
C GLY A 847 32.23 -10.15 10.58
N LYS A 848 33.32 -10.92 10.67
CA LYS A 848 34.67 -10.37 10.92
C LYS A 848 35.18 -9.55 9.73
N GLU A 849 35.01 -10.05 8.52
CA GLU A 849 35.44 -9.36 7.30
C GLU A 849 34.67 -8.04 7.12
N LEU A 850 33.35 -8.06 7.28
CA LEU A 850 32.51 -6.87 7.18
C LEU A 850 32.90 -5.82 8.24
N ARG A 851 33.15 -6.24 9.48
CA ARG A 851 33.63 -5.33 10.54
C ARG A 851 34.93 -4.63 10.12
N HIS A 852 35.92 -5.40 9.66
CA HIS A 852 37.21 -4.85 9.23
C HIS A 852 37.04 -3.88 8.06
N LYS A 853 36.24 -4.26 7.06
CA LYS A 853 35.98 -3.43 5.89
C LYS A 853 35.25 -2.13 6.24
N LEU A 854 34.29 -2.15 7.16
CA LEU A 854 33.61 -0.94 7.63
C LEU A 854 34.52 -0.02 8.45
N GLU A 855 35.48 -0.57 9.20
CA GLU A 855 36.45 0.20 9.98
C GLU A 855 37.55 0.85 9.10
N GLU A 856 37.90 0.24 7.97
CA GLU A 856 38.89 0.77 7.01
C GLU A 856 38.30 1.71 5.95
N CYS A 857 37.02 1.57 5.61
CA CYS A 857 36.41 2.30 4.52
C CYS A 857 36.20 3.79 4.88
N SER A 858 36.98 4.67 4.26
CA SER A 858 36.83 6.12 4.44
C SER A 858 35.55 6.71 3.83
N ASP A 859 34.87 5.97 2.95
CA ASP A 859 33.67 6.43 2.25
C ASP A 859 32.44 6.49 3.17
N PHE A 860 32.48 5.76 4.29
CA PHE A 860 31.42 5.70 5.29
C PHE A 860 31.92 6.24 6.63
N ASN A 861 31.30 7.31 7.15
CA ASN A 861 31.57 7.79 8.51
C ASN A 861 30.75 6.98 9.54
N VAL A 862 30.97 5.67 9.57
CA VAL A 862 30.25 4.72 10.42
C VAL A 862 31.06 4.34 11.65
N LYS A 863 30.38 3.92 12.71
CA LYS A 863 31.03 3.37 13.91
C LYS A 863 30.39 2.04 14.29
N VAL A 864 31.18 0.97 14.31
CA VAL A 864 30.75 -0.34 14.81
C VAL A 864 30.90 -0.37 16.33
N TYR A 865 29.83 -0.72 17.05
CA TYR A 865 29.85 -0.79 18.51
C TYR A 865 30.09 -2.22 19.00
N ASN A 866 30.82 -2.35 20.11
CA ASN A 866 30.81 -3.56 20.90
C ASN A 866 29.53 -3.61 21.71
N TRP A 867 28.84 -4.74 21.67
CA TRP A 867 27.57 -4.91 22.36
C TRP A 867 27.49 -6.26 23.07
N SER A 868 26.64 -6.34 24.09
CA SER A 868 26.30 -7.61 24.75
C SER A 868 24.85 -7.62 25.17
N ILE A 869 24.20 -8.78 25.08
CA ILE A 869 22.84 -9.00 25.58
C ILE A 869 22.84 -8.77 27.09
N CYS A 870 21.97 -7.89 27.58
CA CYS A 870 21.76 -7.74 29.01
C CYS A 870 20.86 -8.87 29.47
N LEU A 871 21.39 -9.84 30.21
CA LEU A 871 20.62 -10.92 30.83
C LEU A 871 20.30 -10.55 32.28
N ASP A 872 19.21 -11.09 32.84
CA ASP A 872 18.95 -10.99 34.28
C ASP A 872 20.14 -11.56 35.06
N LYS A 873 20.56 -10.83 36.11
CA LYS A 873 21.65 -11.23 37.01
C LYS A 873 21.17 -12.18 38.09
#